data_AF-A0A6N9P5S4-F1
#
_entry.id   AF-A0A6N9P5S4-F1
#
_cell.length_a   1.000
_cell.length_b   1.000
_cell.length_c   1.000
_cell.angle_alpha   90.00
_cell.angle_beta   90.00
_cell.angle_gamma   90.00
#
_symmetry.space_group_name_H-M   'P 1'
#
loop_
_entity.id
_entity.type
_entity.pdbx_description
1 polymer ?
#
loop_
_entity_poly.entity_id
_entity_poly.type
_entity_poly.pdbx_seq_one_letter_code
_entity_poly.pdbx_strand_id
1 'polypeptide(L)'
;MKYTFHNERIPQEARQELNEKILYLVDQDLAEREGITREDIFNAYTGDGGLHGLKRSDFANYYEFSEAKKEIENGQFFTPPVLCQFIMNVLGVGMGETVADLTSGIANFCNYMPVEANFYGCELDIKSHKVAHYLYPTANLEHKDIRFYEPDMRFDYIVGNPPFNLKWDTPQGEIISQMYYCLKAAQLLKPLGIMAIVVPASFLADDYLDSAKRNELEKLFSFLGQVSVQKDAFKSLGVEDYATKILFWQRKLTDEETGNQYELNTANWFNISSMEHASDLLDVVQEAIIKQAKERMSSERTRVKLVSRGENEDDFHYQVQKMLYHIKNNPKLVDKYAKCQEYLYRFENQKQPDGMKYEEWAKIRITQPKVLAYLRRVIRSQNRKPDRDIVRLVKQDSGLIHKGYSKKARQTMTPDMKEPIPFYALASGQVENTGLEPFARLIRRKQRNYERETKPFADMEENAEIARFLSEFTVYDQENEEWIYLNEIQRHDLNLVLQKHYHLLQWEQGGGKTLAGISAGRYRMEHQGARNVWVVSTAISIKNNWDLVFKNYGMTNYRMIRNLADLNTVQDGEFVIITLNMLSKYRKQVKRHIKIRNRNVCLVFDESDEMTNPNSKRTKAVLDCFRKVRFKLAMTGTVTRNNISESAPQLELLYNNSYNMISWADSLYYYEKGSDGKDYLSISNNPFYGKPIPAYKPGYTLFAESHLPEKITVFGVGKKNQDIFNAEALNKILSYSVITRTFAEITGKEIRRIHQVQVSFSLAEQAVYKKAVEEFYFMRQRYFALTGNSRKDSMMALIQQITLLLRISAAPNTVEEYNSDKTPTKIEKVCSMLDGWKNEIVVIGVRHKNVVAAYADEIRRCFPDRPLFVVTGSTTTLAGRRKLKQTLKDSGNGILLCTQQCLPSSVNFEFVNKILIPELHYNNARMSQFYMRFVRFTSTDWKDIYFITHAGSIESNQMQMVLSKEKLNLFMKGQDVDLDEIYDRFGVDYDLMSLLMSREVDEDGKSYIAWGEQKIE
;
A
#
# COMPACT_ATOMS: atom_id res chain seq x y z
N MET A 1 -22.60 -40.15 -26.16
CA MET A 1 -23.76 -40.81 -25.54
C MET A 1 -23.42 -41.08 -24.08
N LYS A 2 -24.27 -40.67 -23.13
CA LYS A 2 -24.03 -40.79 -21.68
C LYS A 2 -24.72 -41.99 -21.05
N TYR A 3 -25.94 -42.29 -21.49
CA TYR A 3 -26.79 -43.39 -21.05
C TYR A 3 -27.26 -44.22 -22.25
N THR A 4 -27.39 -45.52 -22.08
CA THR A 4 -27.89 -46.45 -23.09
C THR A 4 -29.41 -46.51 -23.04
N PHE A 5 -30.08 -46.48 -24.19
CA PHE A 5 -31.54 -46.62 -24.28
C PHE A 5 -31.91 -48.09 -24.56
N HIS A 6 -32.71 -48.68 -23.67
CA HIS A 6 -33.06 -50.12 -23.72
C HIS A 6 -34.40 -50.41 -24.42
N ASN A 7 -35.17 -49.36 -24.76
CA ASN A 7 -36.47 -49.47 -25.44
C ASN A 7 -37.48 -50.40 -24.74
N GLU A 8 -37.43 -50.47 -23.41
CA GLU A 8 -38.34 -51.28 -22.61
C GLU A 8 -39.73 -50.64 -22.56
N ARG A 9 -40.78 -51.45 -22.76
CA ARG A 9 -42.17 -50.97 -22.76
C ARG A 9 -42.75 -51.03 -21.35
N ILE A 10 -42.97 -49.85 -20.76
CA ILE A 10 -43.61 -49.72 -19.44
C ILE A 10 -45.14 -49.78 -19.61
N PRO A 11 -45.86 -50.70 -18.94
CA PRO A 11 -47.31 -50.76 -18.99
C PRO A 11 -47.96 -49.44 -18.54
N GLN A 12 -49.00 -48.99 -19.24
CA GLN A 12 -49.64 -47.68 -19.00
C GLN A 12 -50.08 -47.49 -17.54
N GLU A 13 -50.60 -48.55 -16.91
CA GLU A 13 -51.08 -48.54 -15.51
C GLU A 13 -49.95 -48.38 -14.48
N ALA A 14 -48.71 -48.76 -14.82
CA ALA A 14 -47.55 -48.69 -13.92
C ALA A 14 -46.75 -47.39 -14.04
N ARG A 15 -46.97 -46.60 -15.11
CA ARG A 15 -46.20 -45.38 -15.39
C ARG A 15 -46.32 -44.32 -14.31
N GLN A 16 -47.52 -44.11 -13.77
CA GLN A 16 -47.75 -43.09 -12.73
C GLN A 16 -46.99 -43.43 -11.44
N GLU A 17 -47.15 -44.65 -10.93
CA GLU A 17 -46.47 -45.11 -9.70
C GLU A 17 -44.95 -45.05 -9.85
N LEU A 18 -44.43 -45.44 -11.02
CA LEU A 18 -43.00 -45.43 -11.29
C LEU A 18 -42.42 -44.01 -11.34
N ASN A 19 -43.12 -43.06 -12.00
CA ASN A 19 -42.71 -41.66 -12.02
C ASN A 19 -42.67 -41.06 -10.59
N GLU A 20 -43.67 -41.35 -9.75
CA GLU A 20 -43.73 -40.88 -8.35
C GLU A 20 -42.56 -41.42 -7.51
N LYS A 21 -42.22 -42.71 -7.65
CA LYS A 21 -41.07 -43.32 -6.97
C LYS A 21 -39.74 -42.70 -7.41
N ILE A 22 -39.56 -42.48 -8.72
CA ILE A 22 -38.35 -41.84 -9.26
C ILE A 22 -38.20 -40.42 -8.70
N LEU A 23 -39.28 -39.64 -8.68
CA LEU A 23 -39.26 -38.27 -8.15
C LEU A 23 -38.90 -38.25 -6.66
N TYR A 24 -39.44 -39.19 -5.86
CA TYR A 24 -39.07 -39.34 -4.45
C TYR A 24 -37.57 -39.64 -4.28
N LEU A 25 -37.03 -40.57 -5.05
CA LEU A 25 -35.60 -40.94 -5.00
C LEU A 25 -34.69 -39.78 -5.39
N VAL A 26 -35.07 -39.00 -6.41
CA VAL A 26 -34.32 -37.81 -6.86
C VAL A 26 -34.39 -36.69 -5.83
N ASP A 27 -35.57 -36.40 -5.25
CA ASP A 27 -35.75 -35.32 -4.29
C ASP A 27 -35.02 -35.57 -2.96
N GLN A 28 -34.90 -36.84 -2.54
CA GLN A 28 -34.24 -37.23 -1.30
C GLN A 28 -32.76 -37.61 -1.46
N ASP A 29 -32.23 -37.59 -2.70
CA ASP A 29 -30.86 -38.03 -3.02
C ASP A 29 -30.57 -39.48 -2.54
N LEU A 30 -31.56 -40.36 -2.72
CA LEU A 30 -31.53 -41.75 -2.22
C LEU A 30 -31.24 -42.79 -3.31
N ALA A 31 -31.34 -42.43 -4.60
CA ALA A 31 -31.22 -43.37 -5.72
C ALA A 31 -29.94 -44.23 -5.65
N GLU A 32 -28.77 -43.63 -5.40
CA GLU A 32 -27.49 -44.36 -5.29
C GLU A 32 -27.46 -45.32 -4.08
N ARG A 33 -28.15 -44.99 -2.99
CA ARG A 33 -28.23 -45.84 -1.78
C ARG A 33 -29.11 -47.06 -2.00
N GLU A 34 -30.16 -46.91 -2.80
CA GLU A 34 -31.09 -47.97 -3.17
C GLU A 34 -30.60 -48.81 -4.37
N GLY A 35 -29.38 -48.56 -4.86
CA GLY A 35 -28.77 -49.29 -5.98
C GLY A 35 -29.39 -48.96 -7.36
N ILE A 36 -30.18 -47.90 -7.46
CA ILE A 36 -30.82 -47.45 -8.70
C ILE A 36 -29.88 -46.46 -9.39
N THR A 37 -29.47 -46.77 -10.61
CA THR A 37 -28.55 -45.94 -11.38
C THR A 37 -29.28 -44.82 -12.12
N ARG A 38 -28.52 -43.82 -12.57
CA ARG A 38 -29.06 -42.78 -13.47
C ARG A 38 -29.53 -43.32 -14.81
N GLU A 39 -28.92 -44.41 -15.29
CA GLU A 39 -29.36 -45.07 -16.53
C GLU A 39 -30.73 -45.76 -16.33
N ASP A 40 -30.97 -46.35 -15.16
CA ASP A 40 -32.28 -46.92 -14.82
C ASP A 40 -33.36 -45.83 -14.81
N ILE A 41 -33.08 -44.69 -14.16
CA ILE A 41 -34.00 -43.53 -14.13
C ILE A 41 -34.25 -42.97 -15.54
N PHE A 42 -33.20 -42.88 -16.38
CA PHE A 42 -33.30 -42.42 -17.77
C PHE A 42 -34.23 -43.30 -18.62
N ASN A 43 -34.19 -44.63 -18.41
CA ASN A 43 -35.06 -45.57 -19.15
C ASN A 43 -36.46 -45.71 -18.55
N ALA A 44 -36.64 -45.41 -17.26
CA ALA A 44 -37.88 -45.65 -16.53
C ALA A 44 -38.84 -44.44 -16.47
N TYR A 45 -38.32 -43.20 -16.46
CA TYR A 45 -39.17 -42.00 -16.31
C TYR A 45 -39.85 -41.63 -17.64
N THR A 46 -41.18 -41.57 -17.65
CA THR A 46 -41.97 -41.34 -18.87
C THR A 46 -42.73 -40.02 -18.92
N GLY A 47 -42.67 -39.24 -17.83
CA GLY A 47 -43.47 -38.02 -17.70
C GLY A 47 -44.98 -38.27 -17.53
N ASP A 48 -45.73 -37.19 -17.40
CA ASP A 48 -47.18 -37.16 -17.20
C ASP A 48 -47.97 -37.26 -18.52
N GLY A 49 -47.30 -37.21 -19.68
CA GLY A 49 -47.94 -37.36 -21.00
C GLY A 49 -48.64 -38.72 -21.17
N GLY A 50 -49.93 -38.70 -21.48
CA GLY A 50 -50.80 -39.88 -21.56
C GLY A 50 -51.45 -40.27 -20.23
N LEU A 51 -51.16 -39.57 -19.12
CA LEU A 51 -51.69 -39.86 -17.78
C LEU A 51 -52.82 -38.90 -17.36
N HIS A 52 -53.62 -38.41 -18.32
CA HIS A 52 -54.69 -37.42 -18.09
C HIS A 52 -55.98 -37.96 -17.44
N GLY A 53 -56.19 -39.27 -17.39
CA GLY A 53 -57.39 -39.90 -16.83
C GLY A 53 -58.71 -39.68 -17.61
N LEU A 54 -58.76 -38.74 -18.56
CA LEU A 54 -59.92 -38.48 -19.44
C LEU A 54 -60.32 -39.69 -20.30
N LYS A 55 -61.62 -39.98 -20.39
CA LYS A 55 -62.17 -40.93 -21.38
C LYS A 55 -62.84 -40.17 -22.52
N ARG A 56 -62.66 -40.67 -23.75
CA ARG A 56 -63.25 -40.08 -24.96
C ARG A 56 -64.78 -39.96 -24.88
N SER A 57 -65.43 -40.88 -24.17
CA SER A 57 -66.87 -40.93 -23.91
C SER A 57 -67.41 -39.71 -23.17
N ASP A 58 -66.56 -38.97 -22.47
CA ASP A 58 -66.97 -37.93 -21.52
C ASP A 58 -67.13 -36.55 -22.19
N PHE A 59 -66.98 -36.47 -23.52
CA PHE A 59 -66.94 -35.22 -24.29
C PHE A 59 -67.83 -35.28 -25.54
N ALA A 60 -68.49 -34.16 -25.88
CA ALA A 60 -69.51 -34.11 -26.94
C ALA A 60 -68.93 -34.26 -28.36
N ASN A 61 -67.69 -33.83 -28.59
CA ASN A 61 -67.01 -33.93 -29.88
C ASN A 61 -65.49 -34.09 -29.69
N TYR A 62 -64.76 -34.44 -30.77
CA TYR A 62 -63.31 -34.73 -30.67
C TYR A 62 -62.48 -33.49 -30.35
N TYR A 63 -62.98 -32.33 -30.75
CA TYR A 63 -62.35 -31.05 -30.48
C TYR A 63 -62.30 -30.77 -28.98
N GLU A 64 -63.42 -30.88 -28.26
CA GLU A 64 -63.48 -30.67 -26.81
C GLU A 64 -62.61 -31.67 -26.02
N PHE A 65 -62.63 -32.95 -26.41
CA PHE A 65 -61.74 -33.96 -25.81
C PHE A 65 -60.26 -33.63 -26.03
N SER A 66 -59.92 -33.16 -27.24
CA SER A 66 -58.55 -32.78 -27.60
C SER A 66 -58.09 -31.52 -26.87
N GLU A 67 -58.96 -30.52 -26.69
CA GLU A 67 -58.64 -29.30 -25.93
C GLU A 67 -58.48 -29.60 -24.43
N ALA A 68 -59.40 -30.35 -23.82
CA ALA A 68 -59.26 -30.75 -22.41
C ALA A 68 -58.02 -31.63 -22.16
N LYS A 69 -57.69 -32.51 -23.12
CA LYS A 69 -56.45 -33.29 -23.09
C LYS A 69 -55.20 -32.40 -23.13
N LYS A 70 -55.17 -31.40 -24.02
CA LYS A 70 -54.04 -30.45 -24.12
C LYS A 70 -53.87 -29.60 -22.87
N GLU A 71 -54.98 -29.23 -22.21
CA GLU A 71 -54.99 -28.43 -20.98
C GLU A 71 -54.46 -29.22 -19.78
N ILE A 72 -54.84 -30.49 -19.62
CA ILE A 72 -54.37 -31.34 -18.50
C ILE A 72 -52.91 -31.77 -18.68
N GLU A 73 -52.50 -32.10 -19.91
CA GLU A 73 -51.15 -32.60 -20.17
C GLU A 73 -50.13 -31.49 -20.44
N ASN A 74 -50.55 -30.22 -20.53
CA ASN A 74 -49.76 -29.10 -21.07
C ASN A 74 -49.09 -29.44 -22.42
N GLY A 75 -49.68 -30.34 -23.20
CA GLY A 75 -49.10 -30.88 -24.43
C GLY A 75 -47.77 -31.65 -24.23
N GLN A 76 -47.50 -32.18 -23.03
CA GLN A 76 -46.25 -32.87 -22.70
C GLN A 76 -46.09 -34.15 -23.53
N PHE A 77 -45.05 -34.17 -24.34
CA PHE A 77 -44.73 -35.28 -25.24
C PHE A 77 -43.23 -35.37 -25.43
N PHE A 78 -42.56 -36.33 -24.78
CA PHE A 78 -41.11 -36.45 -24.88
C PHE A 78 -40.69 -36.98 -26.25
N THR A 79 -39.56 -36.49 -26.74
CA THR A 79 -38.94 -37.02 -27.95
C THR A 79 -38.28 -38.37 -27.62
N PRO A 80 -38.57 -39.44 -28.39
CA PRO A 80 -37.94 -40.74 -28.22
C PRO A 80 -36.40 -40.63 -28.29
N PRO A 81 -35.64 -41.30 -27.42
CA PRO A 81 -34.18 -41.22 -27.41
C PRO A 81 -33.51 -41.56 -28.74
N VAL A 82 -34.08 -42.49 -29.52
CA VAL A 82 -33.59 -42.86 -30.87
C VAL A 82 -33.70 -41.69 -31.85
N LEU A 83 -34.81 -40.95 -31.79
CA LEU A 83 -35.02 -39.77 -32.63
C LEU A 83 -34.11 -38.60 -32.23
N CYS A 84 -33.91 -38.40 -30.92
CA CYS A 84 -32.89 -37.47 -30.42
C CYS A 84 -31.48 -37.83 -30.92
N GLN A 85 -31.13 -39.12 -30.89
CA GLN A 85 -29.84 -39.61 -31.38
C GLN A 85 -29.68 -39.31 -32.88
N PHE A 86 -30.69 -39.62 -33.68
CA PHE A 86 -30.68 -39.35 -35.11
C PHE A 86 -30.44 -37.86 -35.40
N ILE A 87 -31.22 -36.95 -34.79
CA ILE A 87 -31.07 -35.50 -34.99
C ILE A 87 -29.67 -35.02 -34.59
N MET A 88 -29.18 -35.45 -33.42
CA MET A 88 -27.86 -35.03 -32.93
C MET A 88 -26.71 -35.55 -33.81
N ASN A 89 -26.85 -36.77 -34.34
CA ASN A 89 -25.88 -37.36 -35.26
C ASN A 89 -25.91 -36.66 -36.62
N VAL A 90 -27.11 -36.39 -37.19
CA VAL A 90 -27.29 -35.64 -38.44
C VAL A 90 -26.63 -34.25 -38.34
N LEU A 91 -26.81 -33.57 -37.21
CA LEU A 91 -26.18 -32.27 -36.96
C LEU A 91 -24.67 -32.37 -36.75
N GLY A 92 -24.13 -33.51 -36.31
CA GLY A 92 -22.70 -33.74 -36.09
C GLY A 92 -22.05 -32.72 -35.15
N VAL A 93 -22.64 -32.53 -33.96
CA VAL A 93 -22.27 -31.46 -33.02
C VAL A 93 -20.80 -31.57 -32.57
N GLY A 94 -20.03 -30.48 -32.69
CA GLY A 94 -18.63 -30.44 -32.27
C GLY A 94 -18.43 -30.14 -30.77
N MET A 95 -17.25 -30.46 -30.23
CA MET A 95 -16.87 -30.27 -28.81
C MET A 95 -16.99 -28.81 -28.29
N GLY A 96 -16.90 -27.82 -29.19
CA GLY A 96 -16.99 -26.40 -28.84
C GLY A 96 -18.32 -25.75 -29.17
N GLU A 97 -19.30 -26.52 -29.67
CA GLU A 97 -20.57 -26.00 -30.16
C GLU A 97 -21.64 -26.07 -29.08
N THR A 98 -22.55 -25.09 -29.08
CA THR A 98 -23.62 -24.95 -28.09
C THR A 98 -24.96 -25.37 -28.68
N VAL A 99 -25.73 -26.12 -27.89
CA VAL A 99 -27.05 -26.66 -28.28
C VAL A 99 -28.07 -26.24 -27.23
N ALA A 100 -29.25 -25.81 -27.67
CA ALA A 100 -30.38 -25.58 -26.78
C ALA A 100 -31.62 -26.38 -27.16
N ASP A 101 -32.38 -26.79 -26.14
CA ASP A 101 -33.75 -27.29 -26.25
C ASP A 101 -34.68 -26.41 -25.41
N LEU A 102 -35.58 -25.70 -26.07
CA LEU A 102 -36.41 -24.67 -25.44
C LEU A 102 -37.66 -25.23 -24.76
N THR A 103 -37.91 -26.53 -24.87
CA THR A 103 -38.97 -27.27 -24.16
C THR A 103 -38.45 -28.67 -23.82
N SER A 104 -37.44 -28.69 -22.95
CA SER A 104 -36.47 -29.79 -22.88
C SER A 104 -36.98 -31.09 -22.27
N GLY A 105 -38.08 -31.09 -21.52
CA GLY A 105 -38.55 -32.24 -20.76
C GLY A 105 -37.45 -32.76 -19.82
N ILE A 106 -37.09 -34.04 -19.97
CA ILE A 106 -35.94 -34.64 -19.26
C ILE A 106 -34.58 -34.44 -19.97
N ALA A 107 -34.52 -33.58 -20.99
CA ALA A 107 -33.34 -33.24 -21.77
C ALA A 107 -32.70 -34.41 -22.54
N ASN A 108 -33.50 -35.24 -23.21
CA ASN A 108 -33.02 -36.42 -23.97
C ASN A 108 -31.94 -36.10 -25.02
N PHE A 109 -31.98 -34.93 -25.65
CA PHE A 109 -30.93 -34.48 -26.57
C PHE A 109 -29.57 -34.31 -25.90
N CYS A 110 -29.53 -33.96 -24.61
CA CYS A 110 -28.30 -33.79 -23.83
C CYS A 110 -27.51 -35.11 -23.72
N ASN A 111 -28.19 -36.27 -23.76
CA ASN A 111 -27.56 -37.59 -23.73
C ASN A 111 -26.49 -37.77 -24.81
N TYR A 112 -26.66 -37.10 -25.95
CA TYR A 112 -25.80 -37.23 -27.12
C TYR A 112 -24.80 -36.08 -27.28
N MET A 113 -24.71 -35.19 -26.29
CA MET A 113 -23.75 -34.08 -26.32
C MET A 113 -22.32 -34.56 -26.09
N PRO A 114 -21.34 -34.10 -26.89
CA PRO A 114 -19.92 -34.34 -26.62
C PRO A 114 -19.43 -33.67 -25.33
N VAL A 115 -20.02 -32.51 -24.99
CA VAL A 115 -19.74 -31.75 -23.76
C VAL A 115 -21.07 -31.32 -23.15
N GLU A 116 -21.45 -31.97 -22.05
CA GLU A 116 -22.73 -31.74 -21.35
C GLU A 116 -22.92 -30.26 -20.94
N ALA A 117 -21.86 -29.58 -20.51
CA ALA A 117 -21.89 -28.18 -20.10
C ALA A 117 -22.20 -27.17 -21.23
N ASN A 118 -22.19 -27.61 -22.49
CA ASN A 118 -22.58 -26.80 -23.65
C ASN A 118 -24.06 -26.99 -24.03
N PHE A 119 -24.79 -27.85 -23.31
CA PHE A 119 -26.23 -28.00 -23.46
C PHE A 119 -26.98 -27.01 -22.59
N TYR A 120 -28.02 -26.43 -23.16
CA TYR A 120 -28.90 -25.48 -22.52
C TYR A 120 -30.34 -25.94 -22.69
N GLY A 121 -31.17 -25.69 -21.69
CA GLY A 121 -32.58 -25.95 -21.87
C GLY A 121 -33.44 -25.23 -20.85
N CYS A 122 -34.71 -25.09 -21.20
CA CYS A 122 -35.73 -24.68 -20.25
C CYS A 122 -36.88 -25.67 -20.26
N GLU A 123 -37.49 -25.83 -19.09
CA GLU A 123 -38.63 -26.70 -18.88
C GLU A 123 -39.61 -26.04 -17.90
N LEU A 124 -40.90 -26.09 -18.23
CA LEU A 124 -41.97 -25.52 -17.42
C LEU A 124 -42.39 -26.48 -16.31
N ASP A 125 -42.37 -27.79 -16.56
CA ASP A 125 -42.71 -28.80 -15.55
C ASP A 125 -41.54 -29.04 -14.58
N ILE A 126 -41.77 -28.71 -13.31
CA ILE A 126 -40.78 -28.90 -12.25
C ILE A 126 -40.36 -30.36 -12.07
N LYS A 127 -41.26 -31.34 -12.30
CA LYS A 127 -40.93 -32.76 -12.15
C LYS A 127 -39.89 -33.18 -13.19
N SER A 128 -40.17 -32.89 -14.46
CA SER A 128 -39.26 -33.18 -15.57
C SER A 128 -37.94 -32.41 -15.43
N HIS A 129 -37.99 -31.15 -15.00
CA HIS A 129 -36.79 -30.36 -14.72
C HIS A 129 -35.89 -30.99 -13.65
N LYS A 130 -36.46 -31.48 -12.54
CA LYS A 130 -35.71 -32.16 -11.47
C LYS A 130 -35.01 -33.41 -11.98
N VAL A 131 -35.73 -34.24 -12.74
CA VAL A 131 -35.16 -35.45 -13.35
C VAL A 131 -34.05 -35.09 -14.35
N ALA A 132 -34.27 -34.09 -15.22
CA ALA A 132 -33.26 -33.61 -16.16
C ALA A 132 -31.98 -33.13 -15.45
N HIS A 133 -32.12 -32.36 -14.37
CA HIS A 133 -30.99 -31.84 -13.60
C HIS A 133 -30.22 -32.95 -12.88
N TYR A 134 -30.92 -33.98 -12.39
CA TYR A 134 -30.30 -35.16 -11.81
C TYR A 134 -29.51 -35.98 -12.85
N LEU A 135 -30.08 -36.16 -14.05
CA LEU A 135 -29.45 -36.88 -15.16
C LEU A 135 -28.26 -36.10 -15.76
N TYR A 136 -28.35 -34.77 -15.86
CA TYR A 136 -27.37 -33.91 -16.53
C TYR A 136 -26.92 -32.74 -15.62
N PRO A 137 -26.17 -33.01 -14.54
CA PRO A 137 -25.85 -32.03 -13.50
C PRO A 137 -24.93 -30.88 -13.95
N THR A 138 -24.25 -31.02 -15.10
CA THR A 138 -23.38 -29.96 -15.64
C THR A 138 -24.03 -29.17 -16.77
N ALA A 139 -25.17 -29.61 -17.29
CA ALA A 139 -25.96 -28.87 -18.29
C ALA A 139 -26.60 -27.62 -17.67
N ASN A 140 -26.87 -26.61 -18.50
CA ASN A 140 -27.46 -25.34 -18.06
C ASN A 140 -28.99 -25.41 -18.25
N LEU A 141 -29.66 -26.05 -17.31
CA LEU A 141 -31.12 -26.27 -17.33
C LEU A 141 -31.81 -25.26 -16.40
N GLU A 142 -32.87 -24.62 -16.88
CA GLU A 142 -33.69 -23.67 -16.10
C GLU A 142 -35.14 -24.14 -15.99
N HIS A 143 -35.71 -24.10 -14.78
CA HIS A 143 -37.16 -24.25 -14.59
C HIS A 143 -37.83 -22.93 -14.95
N LYS A 144 -38.28 -22.80 -16.20
CA LYS A 144 -38.79 -21.55 -16.76
C LYS A 144 -39.62 -21.82 -18.02
N ASP A 145 -40.65 -21.01 -18.21
CA ASP A 145 -41.41 -20.94 -19.47
C ASP A 145 -40.53 -20.37 -20.60
N ILE A 146 -40.61 -20.97 -21.80
CA ILE A 146 -39.90 -20.51 -23.01
C ILE A 146 -40.09 -19.02 -23.29
N ARG A 147 -41.26 -18.45 -22.96
CA ARG A 147 -41.58 -17.04 -23.17
C ARG A 147 -40.71 -16.09 -22.36
N PHE A 148 -40.24 -16.54 -21.20
CA PHE A 148 -39.37 -15.77 -20.30
C PHE A 148 -37.92 -16.25 -20.34
N TYR A 149 -37.59 -17.22 -21.18
CA TYR A 149 -36.25 -17.78 -21.27
C TYR A 149 -35.29 -16.83 -21.99
N GLU A 150 -34.32 -16.31 -21.25
CA GLU A 150 -33.30 -15.36 -21.74
C GLU A 150 -31.90 -15.81 -21.26
N PRO A 151 -31.33 -16.85 -21.89
CA PRO A 151 -30.01 -17.32 -21.50
C PRO A 151 -28.94 -16.29 -21.86
N ASP A 152 -27.89 -16.20 -21.04
CA ASP A 152 -26.66 -15.44 -21.30
C ASP A 152 -25.78 -16.09 -22.42
N MET A 153 -26.39 -16.86 -23.32
CA MET A 153 -25.74 -17.69 -24.35
C MET A 153 -26.54 -17.70 -25.65
N ARG A 154 -25.82 -17.72 -26.78
CA ARG A 154 -26.39 -18.02 -28.09
C ARG A 154 -25.95 -19.38 -28.60
N PHE A 155 -26.73 -19.96 -29.49
CA PHE A 155 -26.61 -21.37 -29.85
C PHE A 155 -26.18 -21.58 -31.30
N ASP A 156 -25.33 -22.58 -31.51
CA ASP A 156 -25.02 -23.07 -32.85
C ASP A 156 -26.18 -23.91 -33.40
N TYR A 157 -26.85 -24.65 -32.50
CA TYR A 157 -28.02 -25.45 -32.83
C TYR A 157 -29.15 -25.25 -31.82
N ILE A 158 -30.37 -25.21 -32.31
CA ILE A 158 -31.57 -25.35 -31.47
C ILE A 158 -32.30 -26.60 -31.92
N VAL A 159 -32.38 -27.56 -31.02
CA VAL A 159 -33.12 -28.80 -31.21
C VAL A 159 -34.37 -28.76 -30.34
N GLY A 160 -35.32 -29.67 -30.55
CA GLY A 160 -36.42 -29.82 -29.61
C GLY A 160 -37.69 -30.37 -30.22
N ASN A 161 -38.68 -30.56 -29.36
CA ASN A 161 -40.03 -30.94 -29.72
C ASN A 161 -40.99 -29.91 -29.10
N PRO A 162 -41.36 -28.85 -29.83
CA PRO A 162 -42.28 -27.85 -29.32
C PRO A 162 -43.62 -28.51 -28.98
N PRO A 163 -44.34 -28.06 -27.95
CA PRO A 163 -45.67 -28.59 -27.65
C PRO A 163 -46.60 -28.36 -28.83
N PHE A 164 -47.50 -29.29 -29.10
CA PHE A 164 -48.28 -29.28 -30.35
C PHE A 164 -49.59 -28.49 -30.22
N ASN A 165 -49.71 -27.44 -31.05
CA ASN A 165 -50.94 -26.68 -31.26
C ASN A 165 -51.52 -26.05 -29.97
N LEU A 166 -50.65 -25.68 -29.03
CA LEU A 166 -51.05 -24.81 -27.92
C LEU A 166 -51.11 -23.37 -28.41
N LYS A 167 -52.08 -22.61 -27.92
CA LYS A 167 -52.23 -21.19 -28.22
C LYS A 167 -51.62 -20.39 -27.08
N TRP A 168 -50.68 -19.51 -27.42
CA TRP A 168 -49.99 -18.67 -26.45
C TRP A 168 -50.28 -17.20 -26.74
N ASP A 169 -50.69 -16.47 -25.70
CA ASP A 169 -50.82 -15.02 -25.77
C ASP A 169 -49.44 -14.36 -25.72
N THR A 170 -49.21 -13.46 -26.67
CA THR A 170 -48.03 -12.59 -26.71
C THR A 170 -48.46 -11.12 -26.82
N PRO A 171 -47.58 -10.15 -26.54
CA PRO A 171 -47.87 -8.74 -26.75
C PRO A 171 -48.29 -8.39 -28.20
N GLN A 172 -48.00 -9.27 -29.16
CA GLN A 172 -48.28 -9.10 -30.59
C GLN A 172 -49.54 -9.86 -31.05
N GLY A 173 -50.23 -10.59 -30.15
CA GLY A 173 -51.40 -11.41 -30.43
C GLY A 173 -51.23 -12.89 -30.06
N GLU A 174 -52.27 -13.68 -30.32
CA GLU A 174 -52.27 -15.14 -30.11
C GLU A 174 -51.41 -15.83 -31.19
N ILE A 175 -50.53 -16.74 -30.78
CA ILE A 175 -49.65 -17.50 -31.67
C ILE A 175 -49.58 -18.97 -31.24
N ILE A 176 -49.49 -19.88 -32.21
CA ILE A 176 -49.32 -21.30 -31.92
C ILE A 176 -47.91 -21.60 -31.41
N SER A 177 -47.80 -22.53 -30.49
CA SER A 177 -46.55 -22.90 -29.80
C SER A 177 -45.40 -23.23 -30.73
N GLN A 178 -45.63 -23.97 -31.82
CA GLN A 178 -44.58 -24.31 -32.78
C GLN A 178 -44.03 -23.06 -33.50
N MET A 179 -44.91 -22.12 -33.86
CA MET A 179 -44.49 -20.87 -34.50
C MET A 179 -43.73 -19.99 -33.51
N TYR A 180 -44.21 -19.87 -32.27
CA TYR A 180 -43.48 -19.14 -31.23
C TYR A 180 -42.10 -19.73 -30.96
N TYR A 181 -42.00 -21.07 -30.92
CA TYR A 181 -40.72 -21.77 -30.75
C TYR A 181 -39.73 -21.37 -31.86
N CYS A 182 -40.16 -21.37 -33.12
CA CYS A 182 -39.32 -20.92 -34.24
C CYS A 182 -38.87 -19.46 -34.10
N LEU A 183 -39.78 -18.55 -33.70
CA LEU A 183 -39.44 -17.14 -33.48
C LEU A 183 -38.44 -16.98 -32.33
N LYS A 184 -38.64 -17.69 -31.22
CA LYS A 184 -37.72 -17.68 -30.08
C LYS A 184 -36.37 -18.29 -30.46
N ALA A 185 -36.37 -19.36 -31.27
CA ALA A 185 -35.16 -19.96 -31.79
C ALA A 185 -34.36 -18.98 -32.66
N ALA A 186 -35.03 -18.17 -33.50
CA ALA A 186 -34.37 -17.16 -34.33
C ALA A 186 -33.63 -16.09 -33.51
N GLN A 187 -34.15 -15.75 -32.32
CA GLN A 187 -33.55 -14.80 -31.38
C GLN A 187 -32.28 -15.37 -30.71
N LEU A 188 -32.27 -16.67 -30.44
CA LEU A 188 -31.24 -17.32 -29.63
C LEU A 188 -30.15 -18.02 -30.48
N LEU A 189 -30.42 -18.29 -31.75
CA LEU A 189 -29.42 -18.82 -32.69
C LEU A 189 -28.36 -17.77 -33.03
N LYS A 190 -27.12 -18.21 -33.14
CA LYS A 190 -26.07 -17.44 -33.80
C LYS A 190 -26.42 -17.29 -35.30
N PRO A 191 -25.89 -16.26 -35.98
CA PRO A 191 -26.00 -16.18 -37.44
C PRO A 191 -25.51 -17.49 -38.09
N LEU A 192 -26.26 -18.00 -39.07
CA LEU A 192 -26.04 -19.30 -39.73
C LEU A 192 -26.20 -20.54 -38.83
N GLY A 193 -26.68 -20.38 -37.59
CA GLY A 193 -27.07 -21.48 -36.71
C GLY A 193 -28.23 -22.30 -37.27
N ILE A 194 -28.35 -23.56 -36.86
CA ILE A 194 -29.34 -24.50 -37.43
C ILE A 194 -30.41 -24.85 -36.38
N MET A 195 -31.67 -24.73 -36.76
CA MET A 195 -32.81 -25.23 -36.01
C MET A 195 -33.23 -26.60 -36.56
N ALA A 196 -33.39 -27.59 -35.69
CA ALA A 196 -33.86 -28.94 -36.01
C ALA A 196 -34.96 -29.36 -35.04
N ILE A 197 -36.22 -29.22 -35.44
CA ILE A 197 -37.37 -29.43 -34.53
C ILE A 197 -38.30 -30.52 -35.02
N VAL A 198 -38.89 -31.24 -34.07
CA VAL A 198 -39.95 -32.23 -34.32
C VAL A 198 -41.30 -31.53 -34.25
N VAL A 199 -42.12 -31.63 -35.29
CA VAL A 199 -43.42 -30.94 -35.38
C VAL A 199 -44.48 -31.89 -35.96
N PRO A 200 -45.79 -31.58 -35.81
CA PRO A 200 -46.84 -32.34 -36.48
C PRO A 200 -46.65 -32.30 -38.00
N ALA A 201 -46.97 -33.40 -38.69
CA ALA A 201 -46.86 -33.47 -40.15
C ALA A 201 -47.67 -32.36 -40.85
N SER A 202 -48.77 -31.91 -40.24
CA SER A 202 -49.65 -30.84 -40.73
C SER A 202 -49.06 -29.43 -40.63
N PHE A 203 -48.00 -29.21 -39.84
CA PHE A 203 -47.42 -27.88 -39.65
C PHE A 203 -46.68 -27.45 -40.93
N LEU A 204 -47.08 -26.33 -41.54
CA LEU A 204 -46.58 -25.83 -42.83
C LEU A 204 -46.90 -26.74 -44.03
N ALA A 205 -47.86 -27.65 -43.90
CA ALA A 205 -48.17 -28.61 -44.97
C ALA A 205 -49.08 -28.02 -46.06
N ASP A 206 -49.95 -27.06 -45.71
CA ASP A 206 -50.95 -26.52 -46.64
C ASP A 206 -50.49 -25.18 -47.23
N ASP A 207 -50.36 -25.12 -48.55
CA ASP A 207 -49.82 -23.94 -49.25
C ASP A 207 -50.68 -22.69 -49.06
N TYR A 208 -52.00 -22.83 -48.88
CA TYR A 208 -52.91 -21.71 -48.73
C TYR A 208 -53.01 -21.26 -47.26
N LEU A 209 -53.30 -22.19 -46.35
CA LEU A 209 -53.54 -21.91 -44.94
C LEU A 209 -52.26 -21.54 -44.16
N ASP A 210 -51.09 -22.04 -44.59
CA ASP A 210 -49.82 -21.77 -43.92
C ASP A 210 -48.96 -20.71 -44.62
N SER A 211 -49.44 -20.10 -45.70
CA SER A 211 -48.71 -19.07 -46.47
C SER A 211 -48.13 -17.95 -45.59
N ALA A 212 -48.92 -17.40 -44.67
CA ALA A 212 -48.47 -16.38 -43.73
C ALA A 212 -47.38 -16.88 -42.76
N LYS A 213 -47.48 -18.13 -42.28
CA LYS A 213 -46.49 -18.74 -41.38
C LYS A 213 -45.19 -19.02 -42.12
N ARG A 214 -45.26 -19.54 -43.35
CA ARG A 214 -44.08 -19.78 -44.22
C ARG A 214 -43.35 -18.48 -44.50
N ASN A 215 -44.06 -17.44 -44.95
CA ASN A 215 -43.48 -16.13 -45.20
C ASN A 215 -42.77 -15.54 -43.97
N GLU A 216 -43.34 -15.73 -42.78
CA GLU A 216 -42.71 -15.23 -41.55
C GLU A 216 -41.44 -16.01 -41.19
N LEU A 217 -41.41 -17.33 -41.38
CA LEU A 217 -40.19 -18.12 -41.20
C LEU A 217 -39.13 -17.80 -42.25
N GLU A 218 -39.50 -17.61 -43.50
CA GLU A 218 -38.60 -17.30 -44.61
C GLU A 218 -37.96 -15.91 -44.49
N LYS A 219 -38.56 -14.97 -43.75
CA LYS A 219 -37.88 -13.72 -43.36
C LYS A 219 -36.66 -14.01 -42.49
N LEU A 220 -36.77 -14.99 -41.60
CA LEU A 220 -35.77 -15.25 -40.56
C LEU A 220 -34.78 -16.37 -40.91
N PHE A 221 -35.21 -17.35 -41.70
CA PHE A 221 -34.50 -18.59 -41.96
C PHE A 221 -34.41 -18.90 -43.44
N SER A 222 -33.44 -19.74 -43.80
CA SER A 222 -33.34 -20.45 -45.06
C SER A 222 -33.74 -21.90 -44.82
N PHE A 223 -34.68 -22.43 -45.61
CA PHE A 223 -35.10 -23.83 -45.50
C PHE A 223 -33.97 -24.76 -45.94
N LEU A 224 -33.70 -25.81 -45.16
CA LEU A 224 -32.71 -26.84 -45.50
C LEU A 224 -33.38 -28.13 -45.99
N GLY A 225 -34.46 -28.55 -45.33
CA GLY A 225 -35.18 -29.76 -45.69
C GLY A 225 -36.04 -30.31 -44.56
N GLN A 226 -36.73 -31.41 -44.84
CA GLN A 226 -37.56 -32.12 -43.86
C GLN A 226 -37.39 -33.64 -43.95
N VAL A 227 -37.64 -34.30 -42.82
CA VAL A 227 -37.68 -35.76 -42.72
C VAL A 227 -39.01 -36.19 -42.11
N SER A 228 -39.84 -36.91 -42.87
CA SER A 228 -41.07 -37.50 -42.36
C SER A 228 -40.75 -38.64 -41.38
N VAL A 229 -41.52 -38.71 -40.29
CA VAL A 229 -41.36 -39.72 -39.24
C VAL A 229 -42.61 -40.61 -39.21
N GLN A 230 -42.42 -41.93 -39.15
CA GLN A 230 -43.51 -42.91 -39.06
C GLN A 230 -44.45 -42.66 -37.87
N LYS A 231 -45.74 -43.01 -38.04
CA LYS A 231 -46.81 -42.62 -37.12
C LYS A 231 -46.76 -43.30 -35.75
N ASP A 232 -46.05 -44.43 -35.64
CA ASP A 232 -45.86 -45.22 -34.44
C ASP A 232 -44.55 -44.91 -33.69
N ALA A 233 -43.77 -43.92 -34.16
CA ALA A 233 -42.50 -43.51 -33.58
C ALA A 233 -42.55 -43.16 -32.08
N PHE A 234 -43.73 -42.81 -31.57
CA PHE A 234 -43.96 -42.41 -30.19
C PHE A 234 -44.83 -43.39 -29.41
N LYS A 235 -45.05 -44.60 -29.95
CA LYS A 235 -45.89 -45.64 -29.35
C LYS A 235 -45.40 -46.08 -27.96
N SER A 236 -44.08 -46.12 -27.75
CA SER A 236 -43.47 -46.44 -26.45
C SER A 236 -43.77 -45.40 -25.35
N LEU A 237 -44.23 -44.20 -25.74
CA LEU A 237 -44.59 -43.11 -24.84
C LEU A 237 -46.12 -42.94 -24.70
N GLY A 238 -46.91 -43.85 -25.28
CA GLY A 238 -48.37 -43.90 -25.13
C GLY A 238 -49.17 -43.20 -26.24
N VAL A 239 -48.57 -42.88 -27.39
CA VAL A 239 -49.27 -42.31 -28.56
C VAL A 239 -49.26 -43.31 -29.72
N GLU A 240 -50.42 -43.87 -30.04
CA GLU A 240 -50.53 -45.01 -30.97
C GLU A 240 -50.48 -44.62 -32.45
N ASP A 241 -51.02 -43.46 -32.85
CA ASP A 241 -51.08 -43.02 -34.26
C ASP A 241 -51.03 -41.48 -34.38
N TYR A 242 -49.84 -40.88 -34.51
CA TYR A 242 -49.69 -39.44 -34.74
C TYR A 242 -48.53 -39.13 -35.69
N ALA A 243 -48.85 -38.56 -36.87
CA ALA A 243 -47.86 -38.26 -37.89
C ALA A 243 -47.03 -37.01 -37.55
N THR A 244 -45.71 -37.16 -37.52
CA THR A 244 -44.75 -36.07 -37.23
C THR A 244 -43.68 -35.96 -38.32
N LYS A 245 -42.96 -34.85 -38.33
CA LYS A 245 -41.78 -34.63 -39.19
C LYS A 245 -40.72 -33.83 -38.46
N ILE A 246 -39.47 -33.95 -38.92
CA ILE A 246 -38.34 -33.13 -38.50
C ILE A 246 -38.16 -32.02 -39.53
N LEU A 247 -38.10 -30.77 -39.08
CA LEU A 247 -37.81 -29.61 -39.94
C LEU A 247 -36.42 -29.07 -39.66
N PHE A 248 -35.66 -28.82 -40.72
CA PHE A 248 -34.34 -28.21 -40.66
C PHE A 248 -34.35 -26.82 -41.30
N TRP A 249 -33.90 -25.83 -40.54
CA TRP A 249 -33.83 -24.43 -40.95
C TRP A 249 -32.49 -23.83 -40.56
N GLN A 250 -31.90 -23.00 -41.40
CA GLN A 250 -30.69 -22.23 -41.07
C GLN A 250 -31.04 -20.76 -40.85
N ARG A 251 -30.63 -20.19 -39.71
CA ARG A 251 -30.79 -18.76 -39.43
C ARG A 251 -29.99 -17.96 -40.46
N LYS A 252 -30.59 -16.94 -41.07
CA LYS A 252 -29.89 -16.09 -42.02
C LYS A 252 -28.71 -15.35 -41.37
N LEU A 253 -27.71 -15.00 -42.17
CA LEU A 253 -26.56 -14.23 -41.72
C LEU A 253 -26.95 -12.78 -41.42
N THR A 254 -27.76 -12.18 -42.29
CA THR A 254 -28.31 -10.83 -42.19
C THR A 254 -29.79 -10.84 -42.58
N ASP A 255 -30.55 -9.83 -42.13
CA ASP A 255 -31.98 -9.72 -42.45
C ASP A 255 -32.25 -9.44 -43.94
N GLU A 256 -31.25 -8.94 -44.66
CA GLU A 256 -31.28 -8.63 -46.10
C GLU A 256 -31.03 -9.87 -47.00
N GLU A 257 -30.63 -11.00 -46.41
CA GLU A 257 -30.29 -12.20 -47.15
C GLU A 257 -31.54 -12.90 -47.73
N THR A 258 -31.50 -13.22 -49.03
CA THR A 258 -32.48 -14.11 -49.65
C THR A 258 -32.10 -15.57 -49.35
N GLY A 259 -32.92 -16.25 -48.53
CA GLY A 259 -32.75 -17.67 -48.20
C GLY A 259 -33.61 -18.57 -49.09
N ASN A 260 -33.44 -19.89 -48.95
CA ASN A 260 -34.29 -20.87 -49.60
C ASN A 260 -35.71 -20.82 -49.02
N GLN A 261 -36.70 -20.83 -49.89
CA GLN A 261 -38.12 -20.93 -49.53
C GLN A 261 -38.49 -22.35 -49.11
N TYR A 262 -39.63 -22.48 -48.41
CA TYR A 262 -40.18 -23.78 -48.06
C TYR A 262 -40.80 -24.45 -49.31
N GLU A 263 -39.97 -25.19 -50.03
CA GLU A 263 -40.37 -26.01 -51.18
C GLU A 263 -39.80 -27.43 -51.04
N LEU A 264 -40.62 -28.43 -51.31
CA LEU A 264 -40.24 -29.84 -51.17
C LEU A 264 -39.88 -30.44 -52.53
N ASN A 265 -38.73 -31.10 -52.60
CA ASN A 265 -38.26 -31.85 -53.76
C ASN A 265 -37.46 -33.10 -53.31
N THR A 266 -36.99 -33.89 -54.27
CA THR A 266 -36.26 -35.14 -53.98
C THR A 266 -34.92 -34.94 -53.28
N ALA A 267 -34.36 -33.73 -53.25
CA ALA A 267 -33.09 -33.42 -52.61
C ALA A 267 -33.23 -32.97 -51.14
N ASN A 268 -34.43 -32.59 -50.70
CA ASN A 268 -34.64 -32.00 -49.35
C ASN A 268 -35.81 -32.63 -48.57
N TRP A 269 -36.41 -33.70 -49.08
CA TRP A 269 -37.47 -34.45 -48.41
C TRP A 269 -37.16 -35.95 -48.35
N PHE A 270 -37.08 -36.47 -47.12
CA PHE A 270 -36.81 -37.88 -46.85
C PHE A 270 -37.86 -38.47 -45.91
N ASN A 271 -37.93 -39.79 -45.79
CA ASN A 271 -38.90 -40.49 -44.95
C ASN A 271 -38.23 -41.62 -44.15
N ILE A 272 -38.37 -41.59 -42.81
CA ILE A 272 -37.95 -42.69 -41.92
C ILE A 272 -39.07 -43.73 -41.90
N SER A 273 -38.87 -44.82 -42.64
CA SER A 273 -39.81 -45.94 -42.77
C SER A 273 -39.79 -46.92 -41.60
N SER A 274 -38.69 -46.95 -40.83
CA SER A 274 -38.55 -47.69 -39.57
C SER A 274 -37.50 -47.00 -38.70
N MET A 275 -37.78 -46.88 -37.39
CA MET A 275 -36.79 -46.38 -36.42
C MET A 275 -35.57 -47.28 -36.27
N GLU A 276 -35.67 -48.57 -36.60
CA GLU A 276 -34.53 -49.51 -36.58
C GLU A 276 -33.53 -49.23 -37.71
N HIS A 277 -33.99 -48.65 -38.82
CA HIS A 277 -33.16 -48.32 -40.00
C HIS A 277 -32.88 -46.82 -40.14
N ALA A 278 -33.12 -46.03 -39.09
CA ALA A 278 -32.89 -44.59 -39.12
C ALA A 278 -31.40 -44.23 -39.40
N SER A 279 -30.47 -45.13 -39.07
CA SER A 279 -29.05 -45.01 -39.41
C SER A 279 -28.77 -44.97 -40.91
N ASP A 280 -29.58 -45.64 -41.73
CA ASP A 280 -29.33 -45.79 -43.17
C ASP A 280 -29.60 -44.47 -43.92
N LEU A 281 -30.45 -43.63 -43.35
CA LEU A 281 -30.74 -42.28 -43.83
C LEU A 281 -29.79 -41.21 -43.26
N LEU A 282 -28.95 -41.56 -42.28
CA LEU A 282 -28.09 -40.61 -41.59
C LEU A 282 -27.15 -39.89 -42.56
N ASP A 283 -26.37 -40.67 -43.33
CA ASP A 283 -25.37 -40.13 -44.27
C ASP A 283 -26.05 -39.33 -45.39
N VAL A 284 -27.20 -39.81 -45.88
CA VAL A 284 -27.97 -39.16 -46.94
C VAL A 284 -28.49 -37.80 -46.48
N VAL A 285 -29.13 -37.74 -45.30
CA VAL A 285 -29.67 -36.50 -44.73
C VAL A 285 -28.53 -35.55 -44.36
N GLN A 286 -27.43 -36.05 -43.79
CA GLN A 286 -26.29 -35.24 -43.45
C GLN A 286 -25.66 -34.59 -44.70
N GLU A 287 -25.47 -35.35 -45.78
CA GLU A 287 -24.90 -34.87 -47.03
C GLU A 287 -25.85 -33.91 -47.77
N ALA A 288 -27.15 -34.23 -47.85
CA ALA A 288 -28.12 -33.46 -48.63
C ALA A 288 -28.65 -32.21 -47.91
N ILE A 289 -28.90 -32.28 -46.60
CA ILE A 289 -29.55 -31.20 -45.82
C ILE A 289 -28.54 -30.37 -45.01
N ILE A 290 -27.54 -31.02 -44.38
CA ILE A 290 -26.72 -30.36 -43.36
C ILE A 290 -25.34 -29.89 -43.85
N LYS A 291 -24.70 -30.63 -44.75
CA LYS A 291 -23.31 -30.38 -45.16
C LYS A 291 -23.07 -28.95 -45.64
N GLN A 292 -23.87 -28.48 -46.61
CA GLN A 292 -23.73 -27.12 -47.15
C GLN A 292 -23.93 -26.05 -46.06
N ALA A 293 -24.91 -26.25 -45.18
CA ALA A 293 -25.19 -25.33 -44.08
C ALA A 293 -24.00 -25.25 -43.09
N LYS A 294 -23.37 -26.38 -42.77
CA LYS A 294 -22.18 -26.43 -41.89
C LYS A 294 -20.92 -25.88 -42.54
N GLU A 295 -20.70 -26.15 -43.82
CA GLU A 295 -19.58 -25.57 -44.58
C GLU A 295 -19.69 -24.04 -44.61
N ARG A 296 -20.91 -23.52 -44.82
CA ARG A 296 -21.20 -22.09 -44.75
C ARG A 296 -20.98 -21.50 -43.35
N MET A 297 -21.42 -22.19 -42.30
CA MET A 297 -21.16 -21.79 -40.92
C MET A 297 -19.65 -21.75 -40.61
N SER A 298 -18.88 -22.73 -41.10
CA SER A 298 -17.43 -22.83 -40.90
C SER A 298 -16.65 -21.76 -41.68
N SER A 299 -17.04 -21.50 -42.93
CA SER A 299 -16.41 -20.47 -43.76
C SER A 299 -16.63 -19.07 -43.18
N GLU A 300 -17.83 -18.77 -42.70
CA GLU A 300 -18.13 -17.48 -42.05
C GLU A 300 -17.35 -17.31 -40.73
N ARG A 301 -17.31 -18.34 -39.87
CA ARG A 301 -16.47 -18.32 -38.66
C ARG A 301 -14.99 -18.09 -38.97
N THR A 302 -14.51 -18.56 -40.12
CA THR A 302 -13.13 -18.36 -40.57
C THR A 302 -12.91 -16.95 -41.11
N ARG A 303 -13.87 -16.43 -41.89
CA ARG A 303 -13.88 -15.05 -42.40
C ARG A 303 -13.86 -14.03 -41.27
N VAL A 304 -14.73 -14.17 -40.25
CA VAL A 304 -14.75 -13.29 -39.08
C VAL A 304 -13.40 -13.27 -38.37
N LYS A 305 -12.78 -14.44 -38.14
CA LYS A 305 -11.43 -14.53 -37.53
C LYS A 305 -10.33 -13.87 -38.36
N LEU A 306 -10.44 -13.88 -39.68
CA LEU A 306 -9.51 -13.24 -40.61
C LEU A 306 -9.70 -11.72 -40.67
N VAL A 307 -10.95 -11.23 -40.63
CA VAL A 307 -11.23 -9.78 -40.57
C VAL A 307 -10.74 -9.19 -39.25
N SER A 308 -10.83 -9.94 -38.14
CA SER A 308 -10.21 -9.55 -36.86
C SER A 308 -8.66 -9.52 -36.87
N ARG A 309 -7.99 -9.88 -37.98
CA ARG A 309 -6.53 -9.78 -38.15
C ARG A 309 -6.07 -8.53 -38.91
N GLY A 310 -6.99 -7.67 -39.37
CA GLY A 310 -6.67 -6.47 -40.15
C GLY A 310 -6.04 -5.35 -39.31
N GLU A 311 -4.77 -5.05 -39.61
CA GLU A 311 -3.92 -3.90 -39.25
C GLU A 311 -3.73 -3.55 -37.76
N ASN A 312 -2.53 -3.90 -37.26
CA ASN A 312 -1.99 -3.83 -35.89
C ASN A 312 -2.51 -4.92 -34.92
N GLU A 313 -1.65 -5.91 -34.61
CA GLU A 313 -1.84 -6.82 -33.47
C GLU A 313 -1.84 -6.00 -32.16
N ASP A 314 -3.02 -5.55 -31.74
CA ASP A 314 -3.23 -5.01 -30.40
C ASP A 314 -2.90 -6.14 -29.39
N ASP A 315 -2.00 -5.89 -28.42
CA ASP A 315 -1.53 -6.87 -27.40
C ASP A 315 -2.73 -7.61 -26.76
N PHE A 316 -3.86 -6.91 -26.62
CA PHE A 316 -5.12 -7.48 -26.17
C PHE A 316 -5.57 -8.71 -26.99
N HIS A 317 -5.64 -8.62 -28.31
CA HIS A 317 -6.13 -9.70 -29.17
C HIS A 317 -5.21 -10.91 -29.13
N TYR A 318 -3.89 -10.68 -29.12
CA TYR A 318 -2.91 -11.75 -28.96
C TYR A 318 -3.08 -12.49 -27.61
N GLN A 319 -3.22 -11.74 -26.50
CA GLN A 319 -3.44 -12.35 -25.18
C GLN A 319 -4.76 -13.14 -25.12
N VAL A 320 -5.84 -12.63 -25.70
CA VAL A 320 -7.14 -13.32 -25.76
C VAL A 320 -7.02 -14.63 -26.54
N GLN A 321 -6.43 -14.61 -27.73
CA GLN A 321 -6.26 -15.81 -28.55
C GLN A 321 -5.41 -16.86 -27.84
N LYS A 322 -4.28 -16.44 -27.25
CA LYS A 322 -3.41 -17.31 -26.46
C LYS A 322 -4.17 -17.97 -25.30
N MET A 323 -4.97 -17.19 -24.55
CA MET A 323 -5.76 -17.71 -23.44
C MET A 323 -6.86 -18.66 -23.90
N LEU A 324 -7.59 -18.33 -24.97
CA LEU A 324 -8.64 -19.18 -25.55
C LEU A 324 -8.06 -20.49 -26.08
N TYR A 325 -6.87 -20.48 -26.70
CA TYR A 325 -6.15 -21.68 -27.12
C TYR A 325 -5.83 -22.59 -25.92
N HIS A 326 -5.32 -22.02 -24.82
CA HIS A 326 -5.05 -22.78 -23.60
C HIS A 326 -6.31 -23.36 -22.95
N ILE A 327 -7.44 -22.63 -23.01
CA ILE A 327 -8.72 -23.12 -22.48
C ILE A 327 -9.25 -24.26 -23.35
N LYS A 328 -9.22 -24.10 -24.69
CA LYS A 328 -9.71 -25.10 -25.65
C LYS A 328 -8.97 -26.44 -25.55
N ASN A 329 -7.65 -26.40 -25.40
CA ASN A 329 -6.81 -27.60 -25.44
C ASN A 329 -6.58 -28.24 -24.07
N ASN A 330 -7.18 -27.70 -23.00
CA ASN A 330 -7.02 -28.24 -21.65
C ASN A 330 -8.27 -29.05 -21.26
N PRO A 331 -8.13 -30.37 -20.99
CA PRO A 331 -9.27 -31.22 -20.64
C PRO A 331 -10.08 -30.75 -19.42
N LYS A 332 -9.47 -30.01 -18.48
CA LYS A 332 -10.14 -29.48 -17.28
C LYS A 332 -10.86 -28.15 -17.49
N LEU A 333 -10.69 -27.53 -18.66
CA LEU A 333 -11.21 -26.20 -18.99
C LEU A 333 -12.01 -26.16 -20.29
N VAL A 334 -11.98 -27.22 -21.10
CA VAL A 334 -12.65 -27.29 -22.40
C VAL A 334 -14.15 -27.05 -22.29
N ASP A 335 -14.76 -27.47 -21.18
CA ASP A 335 -16.15 -27.23 -20.79
C ASP A 335 -16.51 -25.74 -20.63
N LYS A 336 -15.51 -24.88 -20.45
CA LYS A 336 -15.69 -23.42 -20.30
C LYS A 336 -15.37 -22.65 -21.56
N TYR A 337 -14.90 -23.32 -22.62
CA TYR A 337 -14.48 -22.67 -23.86
C TYR A 337 -15.62 -21.89 -24.52
N ALA A 338 -16.80 -22.49 -24.67
CA ALA A 338 -17.97 -21.85 -25.26
C ALA A 338 -18.39 -20.58 -24.49
N LYS A 339 -18.44 -20.66 -23.15
CA LYS A 339 -18.72 -19.50 -22.27
C LYS A 339 -17.68 -18.38 -22.44
N CYS A 340 -16.42 -18.72 -22.65
CA CYS A 340 -15.37 -17.72 -22.90
C CYS A 340 -15.54 -17.04 -24.27
N GLN A 341 -15.93 -17.79 -25.31
CA GLN A 341 -16.19 -17.23 -26.63
C GLN A 341 -17.40 -16.29 -26.61
N GLU A 342 -18.48 -16.68 -25.93
CA GLU A 342 -19.67 -15.81 -25.85
C GLU A 342 -19.40 -14.54 -25.03
N TYR A 343 -18.59 -14.63 -23.97
CA TYR A 343 -18.18 -13.43 -23.23
C TYR A 343 -17.36 -12.46 -24.09
N LEU A 344 -16.54 -12.97 -25.01
CA LEU A 344 -15.83 -12.15 -26.00
C LEU A 344 -16.79 -11.54 -27.01
N TYR A 345 -17.75 -12.33 -27.53
CA TYR A 345 -18.76 -11.81 -28.44
C TYR A 345 -19.57 -10.66 -27.81
N ARG A 346 -20.00 -10.81 -26.55
CA ARG A 346 -20.69 -9.76 -25.80
C ARG A 346 -19.84 -8.51 -25.64
N PHE A 347 -18.52 -8.65 -25.45
CA PHE A 347 -17.63 -7.50 -25.41
C PHE A 347 -17.60 -6.73 -26.75
N GLU A 348 -17.58 -7.45 -27.88
CA GLU A 348 -17.53 -6.89 -29.22
C GLU A 348 -18.87 -6.29 -29.68
N ASN A 349 -20.00 -6.83 -29.20
CA ASN A 349 -21.34 -6.50 -29.71
C ASN A 349 -22.26 -5.85 -28.66
N GLN A 350 -21.77 -5.55 -27.45
CA GLN A 350 -22.54 -4.83 -26.43
C GLN A 350 -23.00 -3.46 -26.93
N LYS A 351 -24.28 -3.16 -26.69
CA LYS A 351 -24.87 -1.82 -26.86
C LYS A 351 -25.39 -1.33 -25.52
N GLN A 352 -25.58 -0.02 -25.40
CA GLN A 352 -26.25 0.55 -24.23
C GLN A 352 -27.71 0.08 -24.23
N PRO A 353 -28.22 -0.50 -23.13
CA PRO A 353 -29.64 -0.86 -23.03
C PRO A 353 -30.55 0.36 -23.08
N ASP A 354 -31.70 0.22 -23.73
CA ASP A 354 -32.71 1.28 -23.82
C ASP A 354 -33.21 1.65 -22.42
N GLY A 355 -33.22 2.96 -22.11
CA GLY A 355 -33.63 3.50 -20.81
C GLY A 355 -32.55 3.53 -19.71
N MET A 356 -31.36 2.95 -19.92
CA MET A 356 -30.26 3.01 -18.95
C MET A 356 -29.41 4.28 -19.13
N LYS A 357 -29.00 4.93 -18.03
CA LYS A 357 -28.07 6.08 -18.08
C LYS A 357 -26.66 5.65 -18.49
N TYR A 358 -25.97 6.47 -19.27
CA TYR A 358 -24.61 6.19 -19.76
C TYR A 358 -23.60 5.94 -18.61
N GLU A 359 -23.69 6.68 -17.51
CA GLU A 359 -22.77 6.52 -16.36
C GLU A 359 -22.91 5.15 -15.67
N GLU A 360 -24.13 4.62 -15.62
CA GLU A 360 -24.41 3.29 -15.08
C GLU A 360 -23.90 2.22 -16.05
N TRP A 361 -24.16 2.40 -17.34
CA TRP A 361 -23.64 1.52 -18.39
C TRP A 361 -22.11 1.48 -18.40
N ALA A 362 -21.43 2.62 -18.25
CA ALA A 362 -19.98 2.73 -18.22
C ALA A 362 -19.34 1.94 -17.08
N LYS A 363 -20.03 1.78 -15.94
CA LYS A 363 -19.58 0.96 -14.80
C LYS A 363 -19.73 -0.53 -15.07
N ILE A 364 -20.85 -0.94 -15.67
CA ILE A 364 -21.17 -2.36 -15.88
C ILE A 364 -20.57 -2.94 -17.17
N ARG A 365 -20.37 -2.14 -18.23
CA ARG A 365 -19.90 -2.61 -19.56
C ARG A 365 -18.64 -3.46 -19.49
N ILE A 366 -18.52 -4.39 -20.42
CA ILE A 366 -17.34 -5.26 -20.52
C ILE A 366 -16.21 -4.43 -21.12
N THR A 367 -15.03 -4.52 -20.52
CA THR A 367 -13.82 -3.81 -20.96
C THR A 367 -12.69 -4.80 -21.22
N GLN A 368 -11.68 -4.42 -22.02
CA GLN A 368 -10.51 -5.27 -22.29
C GLN A 368 -9.89 -5.86 -20.99
N PRO A 369 -9.66 -5.07 -19.90
CA PRO A 369 -9.18 -5.64 -18.63
C PRO A 369 -10.13 -6.67 -18.00
N LYS A 370 -11.46 -6.48 -18.11
CA LYS A 370 -12.46 -7.43 -17.60
C LYS A 370 -12.40 -8.76 -18.38
N VAL A 371 -12.26 -8.72 -19.71
CA VAL A 371 -12.06 -9.93 -20.55
C VAL A 371 -10.81 -10.69 -20.12
N LEU A 372 -9.66 -10.03 -20.05
CA LEU A 372 -8.42 -10.68 -19.64
C LEU A 372 -8.48 -11.19 -18.19
N ALA A 373 -9.17 -10.50 -17.28
CA ALA A 373 -9.36 -10.96 -15.90
C ALA A 373 -10.25 -12.21 -15.84
N TYR A 374 -11.31 -12.26 -16.64
CA TYR A 374 -12.22 -13.40 -16.74
C TYR A 374 -11.48 -14.63 -17.29
N LEU A 375 -10.81 -14.52 -18.43
CA LEU A 375 -10.04 -15.63 -19.02
C LEU A 375 -8.92 -16.12 -18.09
N ARG A 376 -8.18 -15.21 -17.42
CA ARG A 376 -7.18 -15.60 -16.41
C ARG A 376 -7.78 -16.34 -15.22
N ARG A 377 -8.99 -15.97 -14.78
CA ARG A 377 -9.70 -16.66 -13.70
C ARG A 377 -10.08 -18.08 -14.13
N VAL A 378 -10.59 -18.26 -15.35
CA VAL A 378 -10.90 -19.57 -15.93
C VAL A 378 -9.65 -20.44 -15.98
N ILE A 379 -8.54 -19.93 -16.54
CA ILE A 379 -7.26 -20.66 -16.57
C ILE A 379 -6.78 -21.04 -15.17
N ARG A 380 -6.87 -20.14 -14.19
CA ARG A 380 -6.48 -20.44 -12.80
C ARG A 380 -7.35 -21.51 -12.15
N SER A 381 -8.60 -21.67 -12.59
CA SER A 381 -9.52 -22.67 -12.04
C SER A 381 -9.05 -24.12 -12.27
N GLN A 382 -8.15 -24.36 -13.23
CA GLN A 382 -7.52 -25.68 -13.47
C GLN A 382 -6.76 -26.22 -12.24
N ASN A 383 -6.29 -25.30 -11.37
CA ASN A 383 -5.50 -25.60 -10.17
C ASN A 383 -6.30 -25.43 -8.88
N ARG A 384 -7.62 -25.25 -8.97
CA ARG A 384 -8.46 -25.10 -7.77
C ARG A 384 -8.47 -26.43 -7.01
N LYS A 385 -7.89 -26.42 -5.81
CA LYS A 385 -7.98 -27.56 -4.89
C LYS A 385 -9.44 -27.74 -4.44
N PRO A 386 -9.91 -28.97 -4.21
CA PRO A 386 -11.24 -29.21 -3.66
C PRO A 386 -11.39 -28.47 -2.34
N ASP A 387 -12.58 -27.91 -2.11
CA ASP A 387 -12.93 -27.23 -0.86
C ASP A 387 -12.82 -28.25 0.29
N ARG A 388 -12.24 -27.83 1.41
CA ARG A 388 -12.08 -28.67 2.61
C ARG A 388 -12.95 -28.11 3.72
N ASP A 389 -13.83 -28.93 4.27
CA ASP A 389 -14.74 -28.58 5.38
C ASP A 389 -14.00 -28.49 6.72
N ILE A 390 -12.97 -27.65 6.78
CA ILE A 390 -12.15 -27.44 7.97
C ILE A 390 -11.95 -25.95 8.24
N VAL A 391 -11.86 -25.62 9.53
CA VAL A 391 -11.37 -24.34 10.03
C VAL A 391 -9.94 -24.55 10.52
N ARG A 392 -9.01 -23.69 10.10
CA ARG A 392 -7.62 -23.71 10.59
C ARG A 392 -7.18 -22.32 11.00
N LEU A 393 -6.44 -22.25 12.09
CA LEU A 393 -5.68 -21.05 12.46
C LEU A 393 -4.56 -20.83 11.43
N VAL A 394 -4.53 -19.65 10.84
CA VAL A 394 -3.54 -19.28 9.83
C VAL A 394 -2.85 -17.98 10.20
N LYS A 395 -1.57 -17.89 9.83
CA LYS A 395 -0.76 -16.69 10.03
C LYS A 395 -1.04 -15.68 8.91
N GLN A 396 -1.34 -14.44 9.30
CA GLN A 396 -1.33 -13.26 8.43
C GLN A 396 -0.13 -12.34 8.74
N ASP A 397 -0.05 -11.21 8.04
CA ASP A 397 1.04 -10.23 8.25
C ASP A 397 0.94 -9.54 9.62
N SER A 398 -0.28 -9.21 10.08
CA SER A 398 -0.55 -8.46 11.31
C SER A 398 -0.95 -9.32 12.52
N GLY A 399 -1.23 -10.62 12.33
CA GLY A 399 -1.74 -11.48 13.39
C GLY A 399 -2.02 -12.91 12.95
N LEU A 400 -2.82 -13.61 13.75
CA LEU A 400 -3.36 -14.94 13.48
C LEU A 400 -4.88 -14.83 13.28
N ILE A 401 -5.47 -15.63 12.40
CA ILE A 401 -6.92 -15.66 12.19
C ILE A 401 -7.38 -17.08 11.90
N HIS A 402 -8.61 -17.43 12.29
CA HIS A 402 -9.20 -18.68 11.87
C HIS A 402 -9.74 -18.55 10.44
N LYS A 403 -9.44 -19.51 9.57
CA LYS A 403 -9.87 -19.51 8.18
C LYS A 403 -10.67 -20.78 7.87
N GLY A 404 -11.93 -20.60 7.48
CA GLY A 404 -12.77 -21.65 6.90
C GLY A 404 -12.46 -21.87 5.42
N TYR A 405 -12.09 -23.11 5.07
CA TYR A 405 -11.67 -23.49 3.72
C TYR A 405 -12.81 -23.89 2.78
N SER A 406 -14.05 -23.95 3.29
CA SER A 406 -15.27 -24.17 2.50
C SER A 406 -16.40 -23.22 2.93
N LYS A 407 -17.50 -23.18 2.17
CA LYS A 407 -18.70 -22.40 2.53
C LYS A 407 -19.29 -22.89 3.86
N LYS A 408 -19.42 -24.21 4.03
CA LYS A 408 -19.91 -24.86 5.25
C LYS A 408 -19.03 -24.51 6.46
N ALA A 409 -17.71 -24.65 6.33
CA ALA A 409 -16.76 -24.32 7.40
C ALA A 409 -16.77 -22.83 7.79
N ARG A 410 -17.10 -21.91 6.88
CA ARG A 410 -17.24 -20.48 7.21
C ARG A 410 -18.56 -20.17 7.93
N GLN A 411 -19.62 -20.93 7.65
CA GLN A 411 -20.90 -20.79 8.34
C GLN A 411 -20.84 -21.31 9.78
N THR A 412 -20.00 -22.31 10.05
CA THR A 412 -19.78 -22.86 11.39
C THR A 412 -18.81 -22.03 12.27
N MET A 413 -18.20 -20.96 11.74
CA MET A 413 -17.30 -20.09 12.51
C MET A 413 -18.08 -19.11 13.38
N THR A 414 -17.73 -19.04 14.67
CA THR A 414 -18.24 -18.02 15.61
C THR A 414 -17.77 -16.61 15.23
N PRO A 415 -18.42 -15.54 15.73
CA PRO A 415 -17.94 -14.17 15.54
C PRO A 415 -16.48 -13.99 15.98
N ASP A 416 -16.10 -14.50 17.15
CA ASP A 416 -14.73 -14.37 17.70
C ASP A 416 -13.68 -15.03 16.79
N MET A 417 -14.00 -16.17 16.17
CA MET A 417 -13.09 -16.82 15.21
C MET A 417 -12.81 -15.97 13.97
N LYS A 418 -13.71 -15.04 13.63
CA LYS A 418 -13.55 -14.14 12.49
C LYS A 418 -12.68 -12.92 12.83
N GLU A 419 -12.48 -12.64 14.11
CA GLU A 419 -11.59 -11.56 14.54
C GLU A 419 -10.12 -12.00 14.49
N PRO A 420 -9.23 -11.19 13.91
CA PRO A 420 -7.81 -11.50 13.90
C PRO A 420 -7.18 -11.23 15.27
N ILE A 421 -6.45 -12.20 15.81
CA ILE A 421 -5.63 -12.05 17.01
C ILE A 421 -4.33 -11.33 16.62
N PRO A 422 -4.15 -10.07 17.02
CA PRO A 422 -3.06 -9.27 16.49
C PRO A 422 -1.73 -9.61 17.18
N PHE A 423 -0.62 -9.53 16.42
CA PHE A 423 0.69 -9.84 16.98
C PHE A 423 1.16 -8.90 18.07
N TYR A 424 0.62 -7.68 18.15
CA TYR A 424 0.99 -6.76 19.23
C TYR A 424 0.47 -7.27 20.56
N ALA A 425 -0.80 -7.67 20.63
CA ALA A 425 -1.40 -8.17 21.86
C ALA A 425 -0.74 -9.47 22.34
N LEU A 426 -0.38 -10.37 21.41
CA LEU A 426 0.38 -11.58 21.72
C LEU A 426 1.81 -11.29 22.20
N ALA A 427 2.46 -10.27 21.64
CA ALA A 427 3.83 -9.93 22.00
C ALA A 427 3.91 -9.21 23.35
N SER A 428 2.95 -8.33 23.65
CA SER A 428 2.87 -7.58 24.91
C SER A 428 2.16 -8.32 26.04
N GLY A 429 1.62 -9.52 25.79
CA GLY A 429 0.95 -10.33 26.80
C GLY A 429 -0.47 -9.87 27.15
N GLN A 430 -1.11 -9.05 26.30
CA GLN A 430 -2.50 -8.59 26.48
C GLN A 430 -3.55 -9.68 26.21
N VAL A 431 -3.16 -10.77 25.53
CA VAL A 431 -4.05 -11.89 25.16
C VAL A 431 -3.41 -13.19 25.57
N GLU A 432 -4.22 -14.12 26.08
CA GLU A 432 -3.78 -15.46 26.46
C GLU A 432 -3.38 -16.31 25.25
N ASN A 433 -2.48 -17.26 25.48
CA ASN A 433 -1.94 -18.13 24.43
C ASN A 433 -2.77 -19.42 24.20
N THR A 434 -3.86 -19.60 24.92
CA THR A 434 -4.71 -20.79 24.92
C THR A 434 -5.32 -21.03 23.53
N GLY A 435 -5.16 -22.23 22.95
CA GLY A 435 -5.65 -22.57 21.61
C GLY A 435 -4.77 -22.10 20.44
N LEU A 436 -3.57 -21.57 20.72
CA LEU A 436 -2.61 -21.07 19.72
C LEU A 436 -1.34 -21.94 19.62
N GLU A 437 -1.39 -23.18 20.09
CA GLU A 437 -0.28 -24.14 20.16
C GLU A 437 0.48 -24.29 18.83
N PRO A 438 -0.19 -24.35 17.65
CA PRO A 438 0.51 -24.45 16.36
C PRO A 438 1.48 -23.29 16.07
N PHE A 439 1.28 -22.13 16.72
CA PHE A 439 2.12 -20.95 16.57
C PHE A 439 2.92 -20.61 17.84
N ALA A 440 2.98 -21.50 18.84
CA ALA A 440 3.67 -21.24 20.12
C ALA A 440 5.12 -20.78 19.94
N ARG A 441 5.88 -21.40 19.01
CA ARG A 441 7.28 -20.99 18.71
C ARG A 441 7.36 -19.57 18.14
N LEU A 442 6.39 -19.16 17.31
CA LEU A 442 6.31 -17.82 16.75
C LEU A 442 5.97 -16.79 17.83
N ILE A 443 5.02 -17.11 18.71
CA ILE A 443 4.56 -16.27 19.81
C ILE A 443 5.70 -16.03 20.80
N ARG A 444 6.33 -17.10 21.32
CA ARG A 444 7.49 -17.00 22.24
C ARG A 444 8.64 -16.19 21.64
N ARG A 445 8.85 -16.26 20.32
CA ARG A 445 9.86 -15.45 19.63
C ARG A 445 9.49 -13.96 19.62
N LYS A 446 8.21 -13.63 19.46
CA LYS A 446 7.72 -12.25 19.47
C LYS A 446 7.72 -11.66 20.88
N GLN A 447 7.31 -12.43 21.90
CA GLN A 447 7.36 -12.03 23.31
C GLN A 447 8.80 -11.75 23.75
N ARG A 448 9.73 -12.68 23.54
CA ARG A 448 11.17 -12.44 23.82
C ARG A 448 11.74 -11.25 23.06
N ASN A 449 11.25 -10.97 21.84
CA ASN A 449 11.67 -9.79 21.10
C ASN A 449 11.12 -8.51 21.73
N TYR A 450 9.86 -8.52 22.16
CA TYR A 450 9.24 -7.41 22.88
C TYR A 450 9.99 -7.14 24.18
N GLU A 451 10.07 -8.13 25.08
CA GLU A 451 10.77 -8.07 26.36
C GLU A 451 12.21 -7.53 26.23
N ARG A 452 12.99 -8.05 25.27
CA ARG A 452 14.36 -7.58 25.05
C ARG A 452 14.42 -6.11 24.62
N GLU A 453 13.56 -5.69 23.69
CA GLU A 453 13.62 -4.31 23.19
C GLU A 453 13.00 -3.32 24.19
N THR A 454 12.00 -3.71 24.99
CA THR A 454 11.29 -2.82 25.93
C THR A 454 11.81 -2.84 27.37
N LYS A 455 12.81 -3.69 27.70
CA LYS A 455 13.49 -3.65 29.00
C LYS A 455 14.24 -2.32 29.19
N PRO A 456 13.98 -1.50 30.21
CA PRO A 456 14.72 -0.27 30.46
C PRO A 456 16.23 -0.51 30.58
N PHE A 457 17.06 0.42 30.08
CA PHE A 457 18.52 0.26 30.17
C PHE A 457 19.03 0.23 31.61
N ALA A 458 18.38 0.96 32.51
CA ALA A 458 18.73 0.97 33.94
C ALA A 458 18.57 -0.40 34.62
N ASP A 459 17.70 -1.27 34.09
CA ASP A 459 17.44 -2.61 34.64
C ASP A 459 18.30 -3.70 33.99
N MET A 460 19.20 -3.33 33.06
CA MET A 460 20.03 -4.26 32.32
C MET A 460 21.40 -4.42 32.98
N GLU A 461 21.87 -5.66 33.02
CA GLU A 461 23.23 -6.00 33.46
C GLU A 461 24.15 -6.16 32.25
N GLU A 462 25.46 -5.99 32.46
CA GLU A 462 26.44 -6.18 31.41
C GLU A 462 26.56 -7.66 31.00
N ASN A 463 26.58 -7.90 29.68
CA ASN A 463 26.85 -9.21 29.13
C ASN A 463 28.38 -9.43 29.04
N ALA A 464 28.85 -10.55 29.61
CA ALA A 464 30.28 -10.87 29.70
C ALA A 464 30.98 -11.01 28.32
N GLU A 465 30.30 -11.58 27.31
CA GLU A 465 30.89 -11.73 25.97
C GLU A 465 31.07 -10.38 25.27
N ILE A 466 30.06 -9.51 25.39
CA ILE A 466 30.14 -8.15 24.85
C ILE A 466 31.20 -7.34 25.60
N ALA A 467 31.28 -7.46 26.93
CA ALA A 467 32.26 -6.76 27.75
C ALA A 467 33.70 -7.10 27.30
N ARG A 468 33.99 -8.39 27.10
CA ARG A 468 35.28 -8.86 26.59
C ARG A 468 35.62 -8.26 25.23
N PHE A 469 34.68 -8.30 24.28
CA PHE A 469 34.88 -7.69 22.97
C PHE A 469 35.19 -6.19 23.08
N LEU A 470 34.44 -5.45 23.90
CA LEU A 470 34.62 -4.01 24.05
C LEU A 470 35.91 -3.64 24.80
N SER A 471 36.42 -4.49 25.69
CA SER A 471 37.72 -4.29 26.34
C SER A 471 38.90 -4.56 25.41
N GLU A 472 38.75 -5.51 24.49
CA GLU A 472 39.78 -5.87 23.50
C GLU A 472 39.74 -4.96 22.26
N PHE A 473 38.62 -4.26 22.04
CA PHE A 473 38.44 -3.38 20.90
C PHE A 473 39.40 -2.19 20.96
N THR A 474 40.29 -2.10 19.97
CA THR A 474 41.22 -0.99 19.78
C THR A 474 41.28 -0.57 18.33
N VAL A 475 41.63 0.70 18.10
CA VAL A 475 41.96 1.23 16.77
C VAL A 475 43.20 2.10 16.88
N TYR A 476 44.09 2.02 15.89
CA TYR A 476 45.30 2.83 15.84
C TYR A 476 45.06 4.07 14.98
N ASP A 477 45.27 5.26 15.52
CA ASP A 477 45.17 6.51 14.78
C ASP A 477 46.51 6.86 14.14
N GLN A 478 46.62 6.70 12.83
CA GLN A 478 47.84 7.00 12.08
C GLN A 478 48.21 8.49 12.12
N GLU A 479 47.25 9.41 12.32
CA GLU A 479 47.55 10.85 12.32
C GLU A 479 48.13 11.33 13.64
N ASN A 480 47.72 10.73 14.76
CA ASN A 480 48.20 11.08 16.10
C ASN A 480 49.21 10.07 16.66
N GLU A 481 49.51 9.00 15.91
CA GLU A 481 50.43 7.90 16.29
C GLU A 481 50.08 7.27 17.64
N GLU A 482 48.79 7.09 17.91
CA GLU A 482 48.30 6.60 19.20
C GLU A 482 47.25 5.50 19.06
N TRP A 483 47.17 4.63 20.07
CA TRP A 483 46.09 3.66 20.20
C TRP A 483 44.90 4.28 20.92
N ILE A 484 43.71 4.15 20.33
CA ILE A 484 42.45 4.65 20.88
C ILE A 484 41.66 3.49 21.49
N TYR A 485 41.17 3.72 22.71
CA TYR A 485 40.42 2.77 23.51
C TYR A 485 39.05 3.35 23.90
N LEU A 486 38.08 2.46 24.14
CA LEU A 486 36.81 2.84 24.77
C LEU A 486 37.03 2.98 26.29
N ASN A 487 36.52 4.07 26.87
CA ASN A 487 36.52 4.25 28.32
C ASN A 487 35.43 3.41 29.01
N GLU A 488 35.41 3.39 30.34
CA GLU A 488 34.49 2.56 31.13
C GLU A 488 33.02 2.85 30.83
N ILE A 489 32.61 4.12 30.83
CA ILE A 489 31.22 4.52 30.54
C ILE A 489 30.82 4.19 29.10
N GLN A 490 31.72 4.40 28.14
CA GLN A 490 31.49 4.03 26.75
C GLN A 490 31.32 2.51 26.60
N ARG A 491 32.15 1.70 27.27
CA ARG A 491 32.03 0.24 27.26
C ARG A 491 30.73 -0.22 27.91
N HIS A 492 30.36 0.36 29.04
CA HIS A 492 29.11 0.07 29.74
C HIS A 492 27.89 0.33 28.84
N ASP A 493 27.75 1.55 28.35
CA ASP A 493 26.64 1.95 27.48
C ASP A 493 26.60 1.09 26.20
N LEU A 494 27.76 0.83 25.56
CA LEU A 494 27.87 -0.01 24.38
C LEU A 494 27.49 -1.48 24.67
N ASN A 495 27.78 -1.98 25.87
CA ASN A 495 27.38 -3.31 26.28
C ASN A 495 25.86 -3.45 26.26
N LEU A 496 25.16 -2.53 26.94
CA LEU A 496 23.71 -2.56 27.05
C LEU A 496 23.03 -2.44 25.68
N VAL A 497 23.50 -1.53 24.82
CA VAL A 497 22.89 -1.35 23.49
C VAL A 497 23.14 -2.53 22.55
N LEU A 498 24.27 -3.24 22.67
CA LEU A 498 24.60 -4.40 21.84
C LEU A 498 23.76 -5.63 22.16
N GLN A 499 23.19 -5.71 23.38
CA GLN A 499 22.22 -6.72 23.76
C GLN A 499 20.86 -6.54 23.05
N LYS A 500 20.49 -5.30 22.68
CA LYS A 500 19.25 -4.97 21.95
C LYS A 500 19.46 -4.93 20.44
N HIS A 501 18.38 -4.82 19.65
CA HIS A 501 18.49 -4.60 18.20
C HIS A 501 18.34 -3.13 17.81
N TYR A 502 17.56 -2.35 18.56
CA TYR A 502 17.22 -0.97 18.23
C TYR A 502 17.50 -0.05 19.42
N HIS A 503 18.22 1.03 19.19
CA HIS A 503 18.56 2.01 20.24
C HIS A 503 19.08 3.31 19.65
N LEU A 504 19.08 4.34 20.48
CA LEU A 504 19.61 5.66 20.21
C LEU A 504 20.64 6.04 21.27
N LEU A 505 21.85 6.39 20.84
CA LEU A 505 22.88 6.98 21.70
C LEU A 505 22.84 8.50 21.58
N GLN A 506 22.36 9.16 22.63
CA GLN A 506 22.41 10.61 22.79
C GLN A 506 23.61 10.97 23.67
N TRP A 507 24.80 10.80 23.12
CA TRP A 507 26.01 11.29 23.75
C TRP A 507 26.29 12.71 23.29
N GLU A 508 26.64 13.59 24.22
CA GLU A 508 27.02 14.95 23.89
C GLU A 508 28.19 14.99 22.89
N GLN A 509 28.38 16.15 22.24
CA GLN A 509 29.48 16.34 21.31
C GLN A 509 30.82 16.17 22.03
N GLY A 510 31.77 15.53 21.35
CA GLY A 510 33.04 15.12 21.96
C GLY A 510 33.03 13.74 22.63
N GLY A 511 31.86 13.11 22.84
CA GLY A 511 31.72 11.82 23.53
C GLY A 511 32.19 10.54 22.80
N GLY A 512 32.83 10.65 21.63
CA GLY A 512 33.35 9.47 20.91
C GLY A 512 32.32 8.67 20.08
N LYS A 513 31.23 9.30 19.62
CA LYS A 513 30.16 8.64 18.83
C LYS A 513 30.65 7.88 17.59
N THR A 514 31.66 8.38 16.88
CA THR A 514 32.23 7.68 15.71
C THR A 514 32.80 6.32 16.13
N LEU A 515 33.56 6.27 17.23
CA LEU A 515 34.15 5.05 17.76
C LEU A 515 33.08 4.06 18.25
N ALA A 516 32.02 4.56 18.87
CA ALA A 516 30.84 3.78 19.23
C ALA A 516 30.16 3.14 18.00
N GLY A 517 29.98 3.90 16.92
CA GLY A 517 29.41 3.38 15.67
C GLY A 517 30.30 2.33 14.99
N ILE A 518 31.63 2.49 15.05
CA ILE A 518 32.58 1.51 14.49
C ILE A 518 32.58 0.22 15.30
N SER A 519 32.75 0.30 16.63
CA SER A 519 32.77 -0.86 17.52
C SER A 519 31.45 -1.63 17.47
N ALA A 520 30.31 -0.93 17.55
CA ALA A 520 29.01 -1.56 17.43
C ALA A 520 28.82 -2.22 16.05
N GLY A 521 29.22 -1.55 14.97
CA GLY A 521 29.16 -2.08 13.62
C GLY A 521 29.97 -3.37 13.45
N ARG A 522 31.23 -3.39 13.93
CA ARG A 522 32.09 -4.59 13.92
C ARG A 522 31.46 -5.73 14.70
N TYR A 523 31.00 -5.48 15.93
CA TYR A 523 30.33 -6.50 16.74
C TYR A 523 29.12 -7.11 16.03
N ARG A 524 28.27 -6.28 15.40
CA ARG A 524 27.11 -6.79 14.65
C ARG A 524 27.50 -7.69 13.50
N MET A 525 28.59 -7.39 12.79
CA MET A 525 29.06 -8.21 11.67
C MET A 525 29.72 -9.49 12.14
N GLU A 526 30.66 -9.39 13.07
CA GLU A 526 31.51 -10.50 13.52
C GLU A 526 30.77 -11.49 14.42
N HIS A 527 29.91 -11.02 15.32
CA HIS A 527 29.30 -11.84 16.38
C HIS A 527 27.80 -12.08 16.19
N GLN A 528 27.09 -11.21 15.46
CA GLN A 528 25.62 -11.30 15.32
C GLN A 528 25.14 -11.46 13.86
N GLY A 529 26.07 -11.63 12.93
CA GLY A 529 25.83 -12.02 11.55
C GLY A 529 25.16 -10.94 10.70
N ALA A 530 25.36 -9.65 10.99
CA ALA A 530 25.01 -8.58 10.06
C ALA A 530 25.89 -8.68 8.81
N ARG A 531 25.29 -8.65 7.61
CA ARG A 531 26.07 -8.75 6.36
C ARG A 531 26.94 -7.52 6.11
N ASN A 532 26.47 -6.35 6.50
CA ASN A 532 27.13 -5.06 6.29
C ASN A 532 26.69 -4.08 7.35
N VAL A 533 27.51 -3.04 7.54
CA VAL A 533 27.14 -1.84 8.30
C VAL A 533 26.91 -0.69 7.34
N TRP A 534 25.75 -0.07 7.40
CA TRP A 534 25.39 1.11 6.63
C TRP A 534 25.51 2.35 7.51
N VAL A 535 26.52 3.17 7.24
CA VAL A 535 26.69 4.46 7.89
C VAL A 535 25.99 5.52 7.06
N VAL A 536 24.93 6.11 7.62
CA VAL A 536 24.17 7.18 6.99
C VAL A 536 24.40 8.46 7.78
N SER A 537 24.66 9.58 7.12
CA SER A 537 24.72 10.90 7.79
C SER A 537 24.68 12.06 6.79
N THR A 538 24.86 13.29 7.30
CA THR A 538 25.03 14.50 6.49
C THR A 538 26.29 14.41 5.63
N ALA A 539 26.35 15.21 4.56
CA ALA A 539 27.54 15.23 3.71
C ALA A 539 28.81 15.66 4.46
N ILE A 540 28.66 16.52 5.47
CA ILE A 540 29.77 17.01 6.30
C ILE A 540 30.28 15.87 7.20
N SER A 541 29.39 15.19 7.94
CA SER A 541 29.82 14.06 8.79
C SER A 541 30.44 12.93 7.97
N ILE A 542 29.83 12.52 6.84
CA ILE A 542 30.40 11.45 6.03
C ILE A 542 31.77 11.80 5.45
N LYS A 543 31.91 12.98 4.82
CA LYS A 543 33.15 13.33 4.10
C LYS A 543 34.27 13.77 5.03
N ASN A 544 33.94 14.50 6.09
CA ASN A 544 34.94 15.12 6.93
C ASN A 544 35.24 14.28 8.18
N ASN A 545 34.28 13.49 8.68
CA ASN A 545 34.49 12.63 9.84
C ASN A 545 34.68 11.16 9.40
N TRP A 546 33.64 10.47 8.94
CA TRP A 546 33.71 9.02 8.69
C TRP A 546 34.73 8.58 7.64
N ASP A 547 34.78 9.22 6.46
CA ASP A 547 35.75 8.87 5.41
C ASP A 547 37.19 9.17 5.83
N LEU A 548 37.40 10.20 6.66
CA LEU A 548 38.72 10.53 7.21
C LEU A 548 39.11 9.52 8.29
N VAL A 549 38.23 9.28 9.26
CA VAL A 549 38.45 8.36 10.37
C VAL A 549 38.75 6.95 9.88
N PHE A 550 38.02 6.46 8.88
CA PHE A 550 38.31 5.14 8.32
C PHE A 550 39.70 5.07 7.68
N LYS A 551 40.14 6.13 6.98
CA LYS A 551 41.50 6.20 6.42
C LYS A 551 42.55 6.29 7.52
N ASN A 552 42.35 7.18 8.49
CA ASN A 552 43.26 7.38 9.62
C ASN A 552 43.41 6.12 10.46
N TYR A 553 42.34 5.33 10.64
CA TYR A 553 42.38 4.06 11.36
C TYR A 553 42.88 2.88 10.51
N GLY A 554 43.38 3.12 9.30
CA GLY A 554 43.87 2.08 8.39
C GLY A 554 42.78 1.08 7.97
N MET A 555 41.50 1.44 8.07
CA MET A 555 40.41 0.54 7.72
C MET A 555 40.26 0.43 6.21
N THR A 556 40.46 -0.76 5.67
CA THR A 556 40.37 -1.05 4.23
C THR A 556 39.00 -1.59 3.80
N ASN A 557 38.25 -2.20 4.73
CA ASN A 557 36.95 -2.82 4.48
C ASN A 557 35.79 -1.80 4.58
N TYR A 558 35.87 -0.69 3.84
CA TYR A 558 34.79 0.28 3.74
C TYR A 558 34.61 0.84 2.31
N ARG A 559 33.40 1.30 2.00
CA ARG A 559 33.02 1.82 0.67
C ARG A 559 32.11 3.03 0.77
N MET A 560 32.45 4.08 0.03
CA MET A 560 31.60 5.27 -0.11
C MET A 560 30.72 5.20 -1.35
N ILE A 561 29.39 5.31 -1.18
CA ILE A 561 28.45 5.36 -2.30
C ILE A 561 28.40 6.77 -2.89
N ARG A 562 29.06 6.97 -4.04
CA ARG A 562 29.10 8.23 -4.80
C ARG A 562 28.23 8.15 -6.06
N ASN A 563 28.06 6.97 -6.61
CA ASN A 563 27.23 6.70 -7.78
C ASN A 563 26.53 5.33 -7.63
N LEU A 564 25.79 4.91 -8.66
CA LEU A 564 25.07 3.63 -8.63
C LEU A 564 25.97 2.40 -8.84
N ALA A 565 27.11 2.54 -9.51
CA ALA A 565 28.07 1.45 -9.70
C ALA A 565 28.69 1.02 -8.37
N ASP A 566 28.97 1.97 -7.48
CA ASP A 566 29.45 1.70 -6.12
C ASP A 566 28.47 0.80 -5.33
N LEU A 567 27.15 0.98 -5.53
CA LEU A 567 26.13 0.18 -4.84
C LEU A 567 26.12 -1.29 -5.30
N ASN A 568 26.42 -1.55 -6.57
CA ASN A 568 26.43 -2.89 -7.14
C ASN A 568 27.65 -3.70 -6.70
N THR A 569 28.69 -3.04 -6.20
CA THR A 569 29.98 -3.66 -5.83
C THR A 569 30.14 -3.87 -4.33
N VAL A 570 29.15 -3.49 -3.51
CA VAL A 570 29.14 -3.71 -2.05
C VAL A 570 29.24 -5.21 -1.73
N GLN A 571 30.22 -5.57 -0.91
CA GLN A 571 30.49 -6.95 -0.46
C GLN A 571 30.09 -7.14 1.00
N ASP A 572 29.74 -8.36 1.40
CA ASP A 572 29.49 -8.67 2.81
C ASP A 572 30.79 -8.45 3.63
N GLY A 573 30.67 -7.96 4.87
CA GLY A 573 31.78 -7.56 5.75
C GLY A 573 32.23 -6.09 5.61
N GLU A 574 31.71 -5.34 4.65
CA GLU A 574 32.06 -3.92 4.45
C GLU A 574 31.22 -2.95 5.30
N PHE A 575 31.87 -1.86 5.73
CA PHE A 575 31.19 -0.62 6.10
C PHE A 575 30.82 0.19 4.84
N VAL A 576 29.54 0.48 4.66
CA VAL A 576 29.01 1.24 3.52
C VAL A 576 28.61 2.63 3.98
N ILE A 577 29.34 3.66 3.57
CA ILE A 577 29.07 5.06 3.94
C ILE A 577 28.29 5.77 2.82
N ILE A 578 27.20 6.44 3.18
CA ILE A 578 26.34 7.17 2.24
C ILE A 578 25.79 8.45 2.85
N THR A 579 25.77 9.53 2.07
CA THR A 579 25.15 10.79 2.51
C THR A 579 23.63 10.75 2.37
N LEU A 580 22.92 11.50 3.22
CA LEU A 580 21.46 11.64 3.15
C LEU A 580 20.94 12.10 1.78
N ASN A 581 21.69 12.96 1.08
CA ASN A 581 21.34 13.42 -0.27
C ASN A 581 21.44 12.28 -1.29
N MET A 582 22.51 11.48 -1.22
CA MET A 582 22.71 10.32 -2.10
C MET A 582 21.71 9.21 -1.82
N LEU A 583 21.40 8.96 -0.54
CA LEU A 583 20.33 8.04 -0.14
C LEU A 583 18.97 8.48 -0.68
N SER A 584 18.66 9.78 -0.62
CA SER A 584 17.43 10.34 -1.18
C SER A 584 17.35 10.16 -2.70
N LYS A 585 18.47 10.36 -3.40
CA LYS A 585 18.60 10.18 -4.86
C LYS A 585 18.42 8.71 -5.27
N TYR A 586 19.08 7.78 -4.58
CA TYR A 586 19.10 6.34 -4.92
C TYR A 586 18.19 5.47 -4.03
N ARG A 587 17.17 6.08 -3.42
CA ARG A 587 16.24 5.43 -2.46
C ARG A 587 15.72 4.08 -2.95
N LYS A 588 15.25 4.00 -4.20
CA LYS A 588 14.66 2.76 -4.76
C LYS A 588 15.70 1.65 -4.87
N GLN A 589 16.91 1.99 -5.32
CA GLN A 589 18.01 1.06 -5.55
C GLN A 589 18.58 0.55 -4.22
N VAL A 590 18.82 1.45 -3.26
CA VAL A 590 19.27 1.09 -1.90
C VAL A 590 18.24 0.20 -1.22
N LYS A 591 16.94 0.54 -1.28
CA LYS A 591 15.87 -0.31 -0.74
C LYS A 591 15.86 -1.71 -1.36
N ARG A 592 16.03 -1.81 -2.69
CA ARG A 592 16.12 -3.10 -3.38
C ARG A 592 17.34 -3.90 -2.91
N HIS A 593 18.50 -3.24 -2.81
CA HIS A 593 19.74 -3.83 -2.36
C HIS A 593 19.64 -4.41 -0.93
N ILE A 594 19.06 -3.65 0.00
CA ILE A 594 18.80 -4.08 1.39
C ILE A 594 17.79 -5.25 1.42
N LYS A 595 16.73 -5.20 0.59
CA LYS A 595 15.70 -6.25 0.53
C LYS A 595 16.27 -7.59 0.04
N ILE A 596 17.16 -7.58 -0.95
CA ILE A 596 17.80 -8.80 -1.48
C ILE A 596 18.70 -9.47 -0.41
N ARG A 597 19.31 -8.68 0.49
CA ARG A 597 20.07 -9.16 1.64
C ARG A 597 19.20 -9.57 2.85
N ASN A 598 17.92 -9.88 2.63
CA ASN A 598 16.93 -10.19 3.67
C ASN A 598 16.83 -9.12 4.78
N ARG A 599 17.27 -7.89 4.51
CA ARG A 599 17.37 -6.79 5.50
C ARG A 599 18.26 -7.10 6.71
N ASN A 600 19.13 -8.11 6.59
CA ASN A 600 20.06 -8.54 7.63
C ASN A 600 21.35 -7.70 7.60
N VAL A 601 21.20 -6.40 7.82
CA VAL A 601 22.29 -5.42 7.88
C VAL A 601 22.20 -4.63 9.19
N CYS A 602 23.23 -3.86 9.51
CA CYS A 602 23.23 -2.90 10.60
C CYS A 602 23.15 -1.48 10.02
N LEU A 603 22.23 -0.65 10.50
CA LEU A 603 22.23 0.79 10.25
C LEU A 603 22.95 1.48 11.41
N VAL A 604 23.94 2.30 11.09
CA VAL A 604 24.51 3.32 11.98
C VAL A 604 24.10 4.67 11.41
N PHE A 605 23.11 5.31 12.02
CA PHE A 605 22.61 6.61 11.58
C PHE A 605 23.16 7.72 12.47
N ASP A 606 24.22 8.36 12.00
CA ASP A 606 24.87 9.47 12.67
C ASP A 606 24.21 10.81 12.30
N GLU A 607 24.12 11.74 13.24
CA GLU A 607 23.30 12.97 13.16
C GLU A 607 21.81 12.66 12.88
N SER A 608 21.27 11.70 13.64
CA SER A 608 19.90 11.20 13.42
C SER A 608 18.79 12.24 13.63
N ASP A 609 19.07 13.36 14.30
CA ASP A 609 18.16 14.51 14.44
C ASP A 609 17.86 15.23 13.11
N GLU A 610 18.59 14.91 12.03
CA GLU A 610 18.23 15.30 10.67
C GLU A 610 16.87 14.74 10.21
N MET A 611 16.32 13.76 10.94
CA MET A 611 14.99 13.20 10.68
C MET A 611 13.83 13.85 11.45
N THR A 612 14.10 14.83 12.31
CA THR A 612 13.08 15.52 13.13
C THR A 612 11.89 16.06 12.32
N ASN A 613 12.10 16.44 11.05
CA ASN A 613 11.00 16.78 10.13
C ASN A 613 10.51 15.55 9.33
N PRO A 614 9.33 14.97 9.63
CA PRO A 614 8.81 13.79 8.95
C PRO A 614 8.46 14.00 7.47
N ASN A 615 8.18 15.25 7.06
CA ASN A 615 7.79 15.55 5.70
C ASN A 615 8.99 15.63 4.73
N SER A 616 10.21 15.71 5.26
CA SER A 616 11.42 15.86 4.48
C SER A 616 11.68 14.65 3.56
N LYS A 617 12.29 14.90 2.38
CA LYS A 617 12.72 13.83 1.47
C LYS A 617 13.73 12.88 2.14
N ARG A 618 14.57 13.41 3.03
CA ARG A 618 15.59 12.67 3.78
C ARG A 618 14.95 11.66 4.73
N THR A 619 14.03 12.09 5.58
CA THR A 619 13.28 11.22 6.51
C THR A 619 12.56 10.10 5.78
N LYS A 620 11.84 10.44 4.71
CA LYS A 620 11.13 9.47 3.89
C LYS A 620 12.08 8.44 3.25
N ALA A 621 13.27 8.86 2.85
CA ALA A 621 14.27 7.95 2.25
C ALA A 621 14.87 7.01 3.28
N VAL A 622 15.26 7.52 4.46
CA VAL A 622 15.81 6.69 5.54
C VAL A 622 14.77 5.67 6.03
N LEU A 623 13.54 6.10 6.30
CA LEU A 623 12.46 5.21 6.72
C LEU A 623 12.19 4.13 5.66
N ASP A 624 12.13 4.47 4.38
CA ASP A 624 11.82 3.48 3.33
C ASP A 624 12.93 2.45 3.11
N CYS A 625 14.19 2.83 3.33
CA CYS A 625 15.34 1.94 3.20
C CYS A 625 15.58 1.11 4.45
N PHE A 626 15.52 1.71 5.65
CA PHE A 626 16.10 1.14 6.86
C PHE A 626 15.13 0.79 7.98
N ARG A 627 13.88 1.26 8.00
CA ARG A 627 12.97 0.97 9.14
C ARG A 627 12.78 -0.53 9.44
N LYS A 628 12.86 -1.38 8.39
CA LYS A 628 12.71 -2.84 8.47
C LYS A 628 14.04 -3.61 8.61
N VAL A 629 15.15 -2.92 8.81
CA VAL A 629 16.48 -3.51 9.00
C VAL A 629 16.61 -4.11 10.39
N ARG A 630 17.39 -5.19 10.50
CA ARG A 630 17.54 -6.00 11.71
C ARG A 630 18.21 -5.25 12.87
N PHE A 631 19.29 -4.52 12.63
CA PHE A 631 19.99 -3.76 13.67
C PHE A 631 20.02 -2.27 13.34
N LYS A 632 19.73 -1.41 14.30
CA LYS A 632 19.67 0.05 14.13
C LYS A 632 20.27 0.75 15.34
N LEU A 633 21.36 1.46 15.12
CA LEU A 633 22.01 2.38 16.04
C LEU A 633 21.80 3.79 15.51
N ALA A 634 20.93 4.57 16.14
CA ALA A 634 20.83 6.00 15.89
C ALA A 634 21.78 6.74 16.85
N MET A 635 22.48 7.77 16.38
CA MET A 635 23.38 8.57 17.20
C MET A 635 23.15 10.04 16.93
N THR A 636 23.19 10.87 17.97
CA THR A 636 23.15 12.33 17.84
C THR A 636 23.64 12.99 19.13
N GLY A 637 24.01 14.27 19.07
CA GLY A 637 24.26 15.09 20.26
C GLY A 637 23.00 15.48 21.01
N THR A 638 21.86 15.57 20.30
CA THR A 638 20.56 15.94 20.88
C THR A 638 19.46 15.25 20.09
N VAL A 639 18.54 14.56 20.76
CA VAL A 639 17.42 13.87 20.09
C VAL A 639 16.47 14.88 19.44
N THR A 640 16.28 16.05 20.06
CA THR A 640 15.36 17.08 19.56
C THR A 640 16.06 18.40 19.29
N ARG A 641 15.51 19.19 18.37
CA ARG A 641 16.02 20.53 18.06
C ARG A 641 15.29 21.59 18.86
N ASN A 642 13.97 21.43 18.98
CA ASN A 642 13.10 22.40 19.62
C ASN A 642 12.09 21.78 20.60
N ASN A 643 11.57 20.57 20.33
CA ASN A 643 10.52 19.99 21.17
C ASN A 643 10.50 18.46 21.12
N ILE A 644 9.96 17.84 22.18
CA ILE A 644 10.03 16.39 22.38
C ILE A 644 9.30 15.57 21.30
N SER A 645 8.25 16.11 20.67
CA SER A 645 7.54 15.41 19.57
C SER A 645 8.41 15.20 18.34
N GLU A 646 9.49 15.97 18.18
CA GLU A 646 10.44 15.81 17.07
C GLU A 646 11.21 14.47 17.13
N SER A 647 11.17 13.77 18.27
CA SER A 647 11.74 12.43 18.44
C SER A 647 10.94 11.32 17.75
N ALA A 648 9.65 11.56 17.44
CA ALA A 648 8.76 10.53 16.91
C ALA A 648 9.26 9.83 15.62
N PRO A 649 9.86 10.54 14.63
CA PRO A 649 10.43 9.88 13.45
C PRO A 649 11.65 8.99 13.75
N GLN A 650 12.44 9.33 14.78
CA GLN A 650 13.56 8.48 15.23
C GLN A 650 13.03 7.22 15.92
N LEU A 651 12.01 7.34 16.78
CA LEU A 651 11.33 6.18 17.38
C LEU A 651 10.66 5.31 16.31
N GLU A 652 10.04 5.91 15.30
CA GLU A 652 9.50 5.17 14.14
C GLU A 652 10.62 4.43 13.38
N LEU A 653 11.79 5.04 13.18
CA LEU A 653 12.91 4.36 12.56
C LEU A 653 13.34 3.13 13.37
N LEU A 654 13.44 3.26 14.70
CA LEU A 654 13.87 2.19 15.60
C LEU A 654 12.85 1.05 15.70
N TYR A 655 11.57 1.35 15.81
CA TYR A 655 10.56 0.32 16.11
C TYR A 655 9.59 0.02 14.98
N ASN A 656 9.59 0.81 13.91
CA ASN A 656 8.79 0.60 12.69
C ASN A 656 7.29 0.42 13.00
N ASN A 657 6.74 1.24 13.91
CA ASN A 657 5.31 1.21 14.31
C ASN A 657 4.84 -0.21 14.67
N SER A 658 5.73 -1.00 15.26
CA SER A 658 5.48 -2.40 15.59
C SER A 658 5.02 -2.54 17.04
N TYR A 659 4.90 -3.78 17.49
CA TYR A 659 4.59 -4.11 18.87
C TYR A 659 5.64 -3.61 19.87
N ASN A 660 6.80 -3.12 19.43
CA ASN A 660 7.80 -2.47 20.31
C ASN A 660 7.57 -0.95 20.49
N MET A 661 6.53 -0.38 19.87
CA MET A 661 6.15 1.03 19.95
C MET A 661 4.64 1.15 20.16
N ILE A 662 4.20 0.70 21.33
CA ILE A 662 2.80 0.75 21.77
C ILE A 662 2.51 2.12 22.37
N SER A 663 1.33 2.66 22.08
CA SER A 663 0.82 3.86 22.74
C SER A 663 0.27 3.48 24.12
N TRP A 664 0.93 3.95 25.17
CA TRP A 664 0.51 3.74 26.56
C TRP A 664 -0.03 5.01 27.22
N ALA A 665 -0.16 6.10 26.47
CA ALA A 665 -0.88 7.29 26.90
C ALA A 665 -2.39 7.00 26.88
N ASP A 666 -3.08 7.19 28.00
CA ASP A 666 -4.53 6.94 28.10
C ASP A 666 -5.36 8.07 27.48
N SER A 667 -4.83 9.30 27.52
CA SER A 667 -5.52 10.53 27.16
C SER A 667 -4.77 11.27 26.05
N LEU A 668 -5.53 11.92 25.16
CA LEU A 668 -5.05 12.79 24.10
C LEU A 668 -5.46 14.24 24.40
N TYR A 669 -4.53 15.16 24.17
CA TYR A 669 -4.69 16.58 24.41
C TYR A 669 -4.67 17.31 23.06
N TYR A 670 -5.54 18.29 22.88
CA TYR A 670 -5.59 19.11 21.67
C TYR A 670 -6.30 20.45 21.93
N TYR A 671 -6.05 21.45 21.10
CA TYR A 671 -6.65 22.77 21.25
C TYR A 671 -7.90 22.92 20.36
N GLU A 672 -9.02 23.32 20.96
CA GLU A 672 -10.27 23.64 20.27
C GLU A 672 -10.57 25.13 20.33
N LYS A 673 -11.15 25.70 19.27
CA LYS A 673 -11.61 27.09 19.27
C LYS A 673 -13.00 27.18 19.91
N GLY A 674 -13.09 27.94 20.99
CA GLY A 674 -14.36 28.31 21.61
C GLY A 674 -15.15 29.32 20.77
N SER A 675 -16.42 29.51 21.13
CA SER A 675 -17.32 30.48 20.50
C SER A 675 -16.89 31.93 20.69
N ASP A 676 -16.02 32.20 21.65
CA ASP A 676 -15.38 33.49 21.94
C ASP A 676 -14.08 33.72 21.12
N GLY A 677 -13.71 32.79 20.24
CA GLY A 677 -12.50 32.86 19.44
C GLY A 677 -11.21 32.53 20.20
N LYS A 678 -11.28 32.13 21.48
CA LYS A 678 -10.12 31.68 22.27
C LYS A 678 -9.92 30.17 22.12
N ASP A 679 -8.67 29.74 22.18
CA ASP A 679 -8.32 28.31 22.13
C ASP A 679 -8.32 27.71 23.54
N TYR A 680 -9.07 26.63 23.75
CA TYR A 680 -9.14 25.86 24.99
C TYR A 680 -8.45 24.51 24.83
N LEU A 681 -7.80 24.02 25.89
CA LEU A 681 -7.20 22.69 25.90
C LEU A 681 -8.29 21.65 26.21
N SER A 682 -8.57 20.78 25.26
CA SER A 682 -9.54 19.69 25.37
C SER A 682 -8.83 18.34 25.54
N ILE A 683 -9.50 17.40 26.19
CA ILE A 683 -8.99 16.05 26.49
C ILE A 683 -9.96 15.01 25.91
N SER A 684 -9.42 13.96 25.29
CA SER A 684 -10.19 12.80 24.82
C SER A 684 -9.48 11.48 25.12
N ASN A 685 -10.23 10.38 25.13
CA ASN A 685 -9.65 9.04 25.31
C ASN A 685 -8.83 8.63 24.09
N ASN A 686 -7.68 7.99 24.31
CA ASN A 686 -6.82 7.51 23.23
C ASN A 686 -7.34 6.20 22.60
N PRO A 687 -7.83 6.20 21.34
CA PRO A 687 -8.33 4.98 20.68
C PRO A 687 -7.23 3.96 20.35
N PHE A 688 -5.96 4.37 20.43
CA PHE A 688 -4.77 3.56 20.24
C PHE A 688 -4.11 3.11 21.54
N TYR A 689 -4.71 3.35 22.70
CA TYR A 689 -4.19 2.83 23.97
C TYR A 689 -4.00 1.30 23.89
N GLY A 690 -2.82 0.82 24.27
CA GLY A 690 -2.43 -0.59 24.18
C GLY A 690 -2.16 -1.10 22.76
N LYS A 691 -2.25 -0.26 21.73
CA LYS A 691 -2.00 -0.60 20.31
C LYS A 691 -0.72 0.08 19.79
N PRO A 692 -0.09 -0.46 18.74
CA PRO A 692 1.04 0.21 18.08
C PRO A 692 0.67 1.60 17.57
N ILE A 693 1.56 2.58 17.78
CA ILE A 693 1.42 3.92 17.21
C ILE A 693 1.39 3.81 15.68
N PRO A 694 0.37 4.36 14.98
CA PRO A 694 0.24 4.21 13.54
C PRO A 694 1.41 4.84 12.77
N ALA A 695 1.66 4.39 11.53
CA ALA A 695 2.77 4.92 10.74
C ALA A 695 2.48 6.29 10.13
N TYR A 696 3.53 7.07 9.88
CA TYR A 696 3.46 8.37 9.19
C TYR A 696 2.61 9.42 9.93
N LYS A 697 1.93 10.29 9.19
CA LYS A 697 1.20 11.46 9.71
C LYS A 697 0.23 11.11 10.86
N PRO A 698 -0.62 10.07 10.77
CA PRO A 698 -1.47 9.69 11.90
C PRO A 698 -0.69 9.40 13.19
N GLY A 699 0.48 8.77 13.08
CA GLY A 699 1.34 8.48 14.23
C GLY A 699 1.96 9.72 14.83
N TYR A 700 2.44 10.64 14.00
CA TYR A 700 3.03 11.89 14.47
C TYR A 700 1.99 12.80 15.14
N THR A 701 0.76 12.83 14.61
CA THR A 701 -0.36 13.54 15.23
C THR A 701 -0.70 12.90 16.57
N LEU A 702 -0.90 11.58 16.62
CA LEU A 702 -1.17 10.85 17.86
C LEU A 702 -0.06 11.09 18.91
N PHE A 703 1.20 11.02 18.52
CA PHE A 703 2.34 11.22 19.42
C PHE A 703 2.41 12.66 19.95
N ALA A 704 2.10 13.65 19.10
CA ALA A 704 2.02 15.05 19.51
C ALA A 704 0.85 15.28 20.48
N GLU A 705 -0.36 14.80 20.16
CA GLU A 705 -1.53 14.91 21.04
C GLU A 705 -1.35 14.14 22.36
N SER A 706 -0.57 13.05 22.36
CA SER A 706 -0.27 12.29 23.58
C SER A 706 0.67 13.03 24.53
N HIS A 707 1.62 13.83 24.01
CA HIS A 707 2.76 14.28 24.82
C HIS A 707 3.05 15.79 24.77
N LEU A 708 2.73 16.46 23.65
CA LEU A 708 3.00 17.89 23.48
C LEU A 708 2.11 18.47 22.35
N PRO A 709 0.84 18.80 22.66
CA PRO A 709 -0.14 19.24 21.67
C PRO A 709 0.26 20.58 21.03
N GLU A 710 -0.08 20.74 19.75
CA GLU A 710 0.27 21.93 18.98
C GLU A 710 -0.90 22.93 18.97
N LYS A 711 -0.67 24.15 19.46
CA LYS A 711 -1.62 25.26 19.37
C LYS A 711 -1.40 26.01 18.06
N ILE A 712 -2.36 25.96 17.13
CA ILE A 712 -2.25 26.69 15.86
C ILE A 712 -2.39 28.19 16.16
N THR A 713 -1.30 28.95 16.00
CA THR A 713 -1.36 30.40 16.16
C THR A 713 -2.16 31.04 15.03
N VAL A 714 -2.60 32.28 15.24
CA VAL A 714 -3.33 33.10 14.25
C VAL A 714 -2.58 33.24 12.91
N PHE A 715 -1.27 33.00 12.88
CA PHE A 715 -0.44 33.03 11.68
C PHE A 715 -0.36 31.68 10.92
N GLY A 716 -1.08 30.65 11.39
CA GLY A 716 -1.02 29.30 10.83
C GLY A 716 0.27 28.55 11.18
N VAL A 717 1.04 29.04 12.15
CA VAL A 717 2.25 28.39 12.67
C VAL A 717 1.90 27.78 14.03
N GLY A 718 2.20 26.50 14.26
CA GLY A 718 1.92 25.91 15.56
C GLY A 718 2.92 26.35 16.63
N LYS A 719 2.40 26.71 17.81
CA LYS A 719 3.14 26.97 19.04
C LYS A 719 2.91 25.78 19.98
N LYS A 720 3.98 25.21 20.50
CA LYS A 720 3.92 24.17 21.53
C LYS A 720 4.36 24.79 22.85
N ASN A 721 3.67 24.49 23.94
CA ASN A 721 4.17 24.77 25.29
C ASN A 721 5.34 23.82 25.62
N GLN A 722 5.96 23.98 26.79
CA GLN A 722 7.04 23.09 27.25
C GLN A 722 6.55 21.99 28.20
N ASP A 723 5.26 21.95 28.52
CA ASP A 723 4.68 20.98 29.45
C ASP A 723 4.47 19.63 28.77
N ILE A 724 5.08 18.57 29.32
CA ILE A 724 5.02 17.24 28.73
C ILE A 724 3.84 16.47 29.35
N PHE A 725 2.82 16.23 28.53
CA PHE A 725 1.66 15.42 28.92
C PHE A 725 2.00 13.92 28.87
N ASN A 726 1.33 13.12 29.70
CA ASN A 726 1.59 11.68 29.83
C ASN A 726 3.10 11.37 29.98
N ALA A 727 3.80 12.14 30.80
CA ALA A 727 5.26 12.08 30.94
C ALA A 727 5.77 10.68 31.29
N GLU A 728 5.05 9.93 32.14
CA GLU A 728 5.39 8.55 32.50
C GLU A 728 5.39 7.61 31.28
N ALA A 729 4.37 7.69 30.43
CA ALA A 729 4.28 6.87 29.22
C ALA A 729 5.42 7.18 28.23
N LEU A 730 5.80 8.46 28.12
CA LEU A 730 6.93 8.88 27.29
C LEU A 730 8.27 8.42 27.89
N ASN A 731 8.48 8.64 29.19
CA ASN A 731 9.67 8.22 29.93
C ASN A 731 9.88 6.72 29.82
N LYS A 732 8.81 5.92 29.90
CA LYS A 732 8.88 4.48 29.67
C LYS A 732 9.46 4.15 28.30
N ILE A 733 8.97 4.75 27.23
CA ILE A 733 9.50 4.53 25.86
C ILE A 733 10.96 4.96 25.77
N LEU A 734 11.31 6.13 26.31
CA LEU A 734 12.67 6.67 26.27
C LEU A 734 13.65 5.80 27.06
N SER A 735 13.27 5.29 28.23
CA SER A 735 14.12 4.50 29.14
C SER A 735 14.72 3.24 28.50
N TYR A 736 14.01 2.65 27.53
CA TYR A 736 14.47 1.46 26.80
C TYR A 736 14.99 1.78 25.39
N SER A 737 14.85 3.04 24.93
CA SER A 737 15.18 3.47 23.57
C SER A 737 16.43 4.32 23.50
N VAL A 738 16.68 5.17 24.49
CA VAL A 738 17.70 6.21 24.47
C VAL A 738 18.63 6.06 25.68
N ILE A 739 19.94 6.13 25.43
CA ILE A 739 20.93 6.38 26.49
C ILE A 739 21.46 7.81 26.30
N THR A 740 21.29 8.65 27.31
CA THR A 740 21.69 10.06 27.29
C THR A 740 22.88 10.28 28.21
N ARG A 741 23.98 10.82 27.69
CA ARG A 741 25.16 11.20 28.48
C ARG A 741 25.66 12.59 28.13
N THR A 742 26.00 13.37 29.14
CA THR A 742 26.81 14.59 28.98
C THR A 742 28.26 14.23 28.71
N PHE A 743 29.02 15.19 28.20
CA PHE A 743 30.45 15.01 28.01
C PHE A 743 31.15 14.68 29.33
N ALA A 744 30.83 15.39 30.41
CA ALA A 744 31.46 15.19 31.72
C ALA A 744 31.20 13.78 32.28
N GLU A 745 30.01 13.22 32.05
CA GLU A 745 29.71 11.82 32.42
C GLU A 745 30.57 10.84 31.63
N ILE A 746 30.76 11.07 30.33
CA ILE A 746 31.56 10.19 29.47
C ILE A 746 33.05 10.32 29.79
N THR A 747 33.54 11.52 30.05
CA THR A 747 34.96 11.80 30.27
C THR A 747 35.38 11.62 31.72
N GLY A 748 34.41 11.59 32.66
CA GLY A 748 34.64 11.66 34.10
C GLY A 748 35.17 13.01 34.59
N LYS A 749 35.21 14.04 33.73
CA LYS A 749 35.80 15.36 34.04
C LYS A 749 35.00 16.48 33.37
N GLU A 750 34.51 17.43 34.17
CA GLU A 750 34.05 18.72 33.65
C GLU A 750 35.27 19.63 33.50
N ILE A 751 35.75 19.80 32.28
CA ILE A 751 36.92 20.65 31.96
C ILE A 751 36.52 22.01 31.40
N ARG A 752 35.21 22.31 31.36
CA ARG A 752 34.66 23.52 30.73
C ARG A 752 34.18 24.48 31.80
N ARG A 753 34.52 25.75 31.64
CA ARG A 753 33.94 26.85 32.43
C ARG A 753 33.30 27.82 31.47
N ILE A 754 31.99 27.96 31.60
CA ILE A 754 31.22 28.93 30.83
C ILE A 754 31.14 30.20 31.67
N HIS A 755 31.57 31.31 31.08
CA HIS A 755 31.56 32.63 31.69
C HIS A 755 30.63 33.55 30.89
N GLN A 756 29.74 34.26 31.56
CA GLN A 756 28.97 35.33 30.94
C GLN A 756 29.63 36.67 31.24
N VAL A 757 29.87 37.44 30.18
CA VAL A 757 30.42 38.80 30.26
C VAL A 757 29.38 39.76 29.71
N GLN A 758 28.73 40.50 30.59
CA GLN A 758 27.77 41.52 30.20
C GLN A 758 28.47 42.83 29.85
N VAL A 759 27.99 43.48 28.79
CA VAL A 759 28.47 44.77 28.30
C VAL A 759 27.26 45.70 28.14
N SER A 760 27.40 46.97 28.51
CA SER A 760 26.34 47.97 28.29
C SER A 760 26.53 48.65 26.94
N PHE A 761 25.43 48.93 26.24
CA PHE A 761 25.49 49.71 25.01
C PHE A 761 26.00 51.13 25.29
N SER A 762 26.82 51.67 24.40
CA SER A 762 27.06 53.12 24.38
C SER A 762 25.86 53.87 23.78
N LEU A 763 25.75 55.17 24.03
CA LEU A 763 24.67 56.02 23.47
C LEU A 763 24.53 55.90 21.94
N ALA A 764 25.65 55.78 21.22
CA ALA A 764 25.64 55.61 19.76
C ALA A 764 25.10 54.23 19.35
N GLU A 765 25.42 53.17 20.10
CA GLU A 765 24.93 51.82 19.84
C GLU A 765 23.45 51.68 20.20
N GLN A 766 23.02 52.27 21.32
CA GLN A 766 21.62 52.36 21.73
C GLN A 766 20.78 53.04 20.65
N ALA A 767 21.26 54.15 20.07
CA ALA A 767 20.55 54.88 19.02
C ALA A 767 20.31 54.00 17.77
N VAL A 768 21.33 53.27 17.32
CA VAL A 768 21.20 52.36 16.16
C VAL A 768 20.30 51.17 16.47
N TYR A 769 20.43 50.60 17.67
CA TYR A 769 19.61 49.49 18.11
C TYR A 769 18.13 49.89 18.18
N LYS A 770 17.82 51.03 18.80
CA LYS A 770 16.47 51.62 18.85
C LYS A 770 15.92 51.87 17.46
N LYS A 771 16.73 52.43 16.56
CA LYS A 771 16.33 52.63 15.15
C LYS A 771 15.97 51.32 14.43
N ALA A 772 16.69 50.23 14.71
CA ALA A 772 16.35 48.92 14.16
C ALA A 772 15.09 48.29 14.77
N VAL A 773 14.67 48.73 15.96
CA VAL A 773 13.40 48.33 16.57
C VAL A 773 12.24 49.15 15.98
N GLU A 774 12.36 50.48 15.99
CA GLU A 774 11.28 51.41 15.65
C GLU A 774 11.15 51.66 14.14
N GLU A 775 12.26 51.77 13.41
CA GLU A 775 12.32 52.13 11.99
C GLU A 775 12.77 50.94 11.10
N PHE A 776 12.51 49.70 11.52
CA PHE A 776 13.00 48.51 10.81
C PHE A 776 12.67 48.49 9.32
N TYR A 777 11.45 48.85 8.93
CA TYR A 777 11.03 48.81 7.52
C TYR A 777 11.86 49.71 6.62
N PHE A 778 12.38 50.81 7.15
CA PHE A 778 13.30 51.69 6.45
C PHE A 778 14.68 51.04 6.29
N MET A 779 15.26 50.51 7.38
CA MET A 779 16.56 49.84 7.35
C MET A 779 16.54 48.55 6.52
N ARG A 780 15.40 47.85 6.49
CA ARG A 780 15.23 46.54 5.85
C ARG A 780 15.65 46.53 4.38
N GLN A 781 15.32 47.58 3.64
CA GLN A 781 15.60 47.68 2.20
C GLN A 781 17.10 47.71 1.88
N ARG A 782 17.93 48.19 2.84
CA ARG A 782 19.39 48.27 2.68
C ARG A 782 20.10 46.94 2.90
N TYR A 783 19.53 46.08 3.75
CA TYR A 783 20.20 44.86 4.21
C TYR A 783 19.59 43.55 3.71
N PHE A 784 18.35 43.58 3.20
CA PHE A 784 17.64 42.37 2.79
C PHE A 784 16.91 42.54 1.46
N ALA A 785 17.07 41.56 0.56
CA ALA A 785 16.31 41.50 -0.69
C ALA A 785 14.88 40.99 -0.46
N LEU A 786 13.91 41.56 -1.17
CA LEU A 786 12.53 41.09 -1.21
C LEU A 786 12.40 39.83 -2.09
N THR A 787 11.54 38.90 -1.70
CA THR A 787 11.29 37.66 -2.45
C THR A 787 10.22 37.79 -3.53
N GLY A 788 9.52 38.93 -3.57
CA GLY A 788 8.45 39.23 -4.53
C GLY A 788 7.09 38.61 -4.15
N ASN A 789 6.98 38.03 -2.96
CA ASN A 789 5.75 37.45 -2.43
C ASN A 789 5.39 38.15 -1.12
N SER A 790 4.38 39.01 -1.15
CA SER A 790 3.99 39.86 -0.01
C SER A 790 3.77 39.07 1.29
N ARG A 791 3.11 37.90 1.23
CA ARG A 791 2.87 37.06 2.41
C ARG A 791 4.17 36.48 2.98
N LYS A 792 5.07 36.04 2.11
CA LYS A 792 6.38 35.49 2.50
C LYS A 792 7.30 36.59 3.03
N ASP A 793 7.28 37.76 2.40
CA ASP A 793 8.05 38.93 2.80
C ASP A 793 7.57 39.49 4.14
N SER A 794 6.26 39.53 4.41
CA SER A 794 5.74 39.87 5.75
C SER A 794 6.18 38.87 6.82
N MET A 795 6.18 37.57 6.50
CA MET A 795 6.64 36.53 7.43
C MET A 795 8.15 36.57 7.68
N MET A 796 8.94 36.96 6.67
CA MET A 796 10.40 37.10 6.78
C MET A 796 10.84 38.39 7.48
N ALA A 797 10.00 39.44 7.50
CA ALA A 797 10.30 40.73 8.13
C ALA A 797 10.78 40.56 9.58
N LEU A 798 10.07 39.73 10.34
CA LEU A 798 10.34 39.44 11.74
C LEU A 798 11.72 38.78 11.94
N ILE A 799 12.02 37.75 11.14
CA ILE A 799 13.31 37.04 11.18
C ILE A 799 14.46 37.98 10.75
N GLN A 800 14.20 38.85 9.79
CA GLN A 800 15.17 39.83 9.28
C GLN A 800 15.46 40.92 10.33
N GLN A 801 14.46 41.40 11.06
CA GLN A 801 14.63 42.34 12.16
C GLN A 801 15.47 41.73 13.28
N ILE A 802 15.15 40.51 13.72
CA ILE A 802 15.95 39.77 14.71
C ILE A 802 17.40 39.60 14.22
N THR A 803 17.59 39.26 12.95
CA THR A 803 18.93 39.09 12.36
C THR A 803 19.70 40.41 12.37
N LEU A 804 19.03 41.53 12.11
CA LEU A 804 19.64 42.85 12.13
C LEU A 804 20.00 43.30 13.56
N LEU A 805 19.10 43.10 14.53
CA LEU A 805 19.35 43.40 15.95
C LEU A 805 20.55 42.61 16.49
N LEU A 806 20.67 41.32 16.15
CA LEU A 806 21.84 40.50 16.52
C LEU A 806 23.13 41.00 15.87
N ARG A 807 23.08 41.44 14.61
CA ARG A 807 24.24 42.02 13.92
C ARG A 807 24.68 43.33 14.57
N ILE A 808 23.73 44.22 14.87
CA ILE A 808 23.99 45.49 15.58
C ILE A 808 24.59 45.21 16.95
N SER A 809 24.04 44.22 17.67
CA SER A 809 24.56 43.81 18.99
C SER A 809 25.98 43.24 18.92
N ALA A 810 26.40 42.66 17.79
CA ALA A 810 27.73 42.06 17.65
C ALA A 810 28.80 43.06 17.19
N ALA A 811 28.48 43.90 16.20
CA ALA A 811 29.35 44.94 15.66
C ALA A 811 28.49 46.02 14.94
N PRO A 812 28.08 47.08 15.64
CA PRO A 812 27.21 48.14 15.11
C PRO A 812 27.91 48.99 14.05
N ASN A 813 29.23 49.12 14.08
CA ASN A 813 30.02 49.72 13.01
C ASN A 813 29.97 48.97 11.66
N THR A 814 29.24 47.85 11.58
CA THR A 814 28.97 47.15 10.31
C THR A 814 27.67 47.59 9.65
N VAL A 815 26.88 48.48 10.25
CA VAL A 815 25.66 49.06 9.66
C VAL A 815 25.86 50.55 9.40
N GLU A 816 25.27 51.04 8.30
CA GLU A 816 25.39 52.44 7.86
C GLU A 816 24.81 53.44 8.85
N GLU A 817 23.85 53.02 9.67
CA GLU A 817 23.18 53.89 10.64
C GLU A 817 24.05 54.21 11.87
N TYR A 818 25.21 53.55 12.03
CA TYR A 818 26.15 53.82 13.12
C TYR A 818 27.01 55.05 12.82
N ASN A 819 26.55 56.19 13.30
CA ASN A 819 27.18 57.51 13.11
C ASN A 819 28.15 57.84 14.27
N SER A 820 29.15 56.99 14.50
CA SER A 820 30.21 57.28 15.47
C SER A 820 31.55 56.68 15.05
N ASP A 821 32.64 57.40 15.27
CA ASP A 821 34.00 56.91 15.03
C ASP A 821 34.55 56.10 16.22
N LYS A 822 33.78 55.96 17.31
CA LYS A 822 34.17 55.18 18.48
C LYS A 822 34.10 53.68 18.20
N THR A 823 35.08 52.95 18.70
CA THR A 823 35.07 51.47 18.67
C THR A 823 33.86 50.95 19.45
N PRO A 824 33.09 50.01 18.89
CA PRO A 824 31.98 49.39 19.60
C PRO A 824 32.38 48.73 20.92
N THR A 825 31.53 48.83 21.92
CA THR A 825 31.81 48.44 23.32
C THR A 825 32.17 46.96 23.46
N LYS A 826 31.52 46.06 22.71
CA LYS A 826 31.91 44.64 22.67
C LYS A 826 33.28 44.39 22.07
N ILE A 827 33.63 45.10 20.99
CA ILE A 827 34.93 44.96 20.35
C ILE A 827 36.01 45.47 21.33
N GLU A 828 35.78 46.61 21.97
CA GLU A 828 36.65 47.14 23.04
C GLU A 828 36.81 46.13 24.17
N LYS A 829 35.71 45.51 24.63
CA LYS A 829 35.75 44.50 25.70
C LYS A 829 36.57 43.27 25.29
N VAL A 830 36.40 42.77 24.06
CA VAL A 830 37.21 41.67 23.53
C VAL A 830 38.69 42.04 23.48
N CYS A 831 39.03 43.23 22.99
CA CYS A 831 40.41 43.71 22.98
C CYS A 831 40.98 43.84 24.40
N SER A 832 40.22 44.36 25.35
CA SER A 832 40.61 44.41 26.77
C SER A 832 40.91 43.02 27.35
N MET A 833 40.10 42.01 27.02
CA MET A 833 40.34 40.62 27.45
C MET A 833 41.59 40.02 26.77
N LEU A 834 41.82 40.32 25.49
CA LEU A 834 43.02 39.90 24.78
C LEU A 834 44.30 40.49 25.37
N ASP A 835 44.27 41.75 25.82
CA ASP A 835 45.41 42.40 26.48
C ASP A 835 45.73 41.76 27.84
N GLY A 836 44.72 41.27 28.55
CA GLY A 836 44.91 40.47 29.77
C GLY A 836 45.56 39.10 29.52
N TRP A 837 45.57 38.61 28.27
CA TRP A 837 46.03 37.26 27.89
C TRP A 837 47.11 37.30 26.80
N LYS A 838 48.20 38.04 27.05
CA LYS A 838 49.29 38.30 26.07
C LYS A 838 50.03 37.04 25.63
N ASN A 839 50.09 36.02 26.50
CA ASN A 839 50.87 34.79 26.28
C ASN A 839 49.98 33.57 26.01
N GLU A 840 48.67 33.76 25.79
CA GLU A 840 47.74 32.67 25.55
C GLU A 840 47.35 32.60 24.07
N ILE A 841 46.99 31.41 23.59
CA ILE A 841 46.33 31.25 22.31
C ILE A 841 44.82 31.48 22.53
N VAL A 842 44.25 32.45 21.81
CA VAL A 842 42.85 32.85 21.97
C VAL A 842 42.09 32.64 20.68
N VAL A 843 40.88 32.10 20.78
CA VAL A 843 39.95 31.96 19.66
C VAL A 843 38.77 32.90 19.80
N ILE A 844 38.39 33.57 18.71
CA ILE A 844 37.21 34.42 18.64
C ILE A 844 36.28 33.87 17.56
N GLY A 845 35.06 33.50 17.96
CA GLY A 845 34.04 32.93 17.10
C GLY A 845 32.89 33.88 16.82
N VAL A 846 32.84 34.46 15.62
CA VAL A 846 31.72 35.31 15.15
C VAL A 846 30.93 34.62 14.05
N ARG A 847 29.84 35.17 13.52
CA ARG A 847 29.02 34.51 12.49
C ARG A 847 29.15 35.13 11.13
N HIS A 848 29.18 36.46 11.05
CA HIS A 848 29.12 37.16 9.77
C HIS A 848 30.48 37.68 9.32
N LYS A 849 30.76 37.65 8.01
CA LYS A 849 32.08 38.00 7.44
C LYS A 849 32.47 39.46 7.65
N ASN A 850 31.50 40.36 7.60
CA ASN A 850 31.67 41.78 7.90
C ASN A 850 32.00 42.02 9.38
N VAL A 851 31.40 41.24 10.30
CA VAL A 851 31.75 41.27 11.73
C VAL A 851 33.18 40.75 11.92
N VAL A 852 33.58 39.69 11.21
CA VAL A 852 34.99 39.24 11.18
C VAL A 852 35.92 40.38 10.77
N ALA A 853 35.59 41.13 9.72
CA ALA A 853 36.42 42.25 9.26
C ALA A 853 36.55 43.33 10.36
N ALA A 854 35.43 43.74 10.97
CA ALA A 854 35.42 44.75 12.04
C ALA A 854 36.31 44.34 13.24
N TYR A 855 36.23 43.09 13.70
CA TYR A 855 37.10 42.58 14.75
C TYR A 855 38.57 42.47 14.28
N ALA A 856 38.81 42.03 13.04
CA ALA A 856 40.17 41.87 12.53
C ALA A 856 40.92 43.21 12.45
N ASP A 857 40.24 44.26 11.99
CA ASP A 857 40.84 45.58 11.83
C ASP A 857 41.20 46.20 13.18
N GLU A 858 40.32 46.09 14.17
CA GLU A 858 40.60 46.59 15.52
C GLU A 858 41.68 45.76 16.24
N ILE A 859 41.68 44.43 16.08
CA ILE A 859 42.72 43.57 16.67
C ILE A 859 44.10 43.89 16.06
N ARG A 860 44.19 44.11 14.75
CA ARG A 860 45.45 44.52 14.11
C ARG A 860 45.94 45.87 14.60
N ARG A 861 45.02 46.80 14.87
CA ARG A 861 45.33 48.13 15.41
C ARG A 861 45.85 48.06 16.84
N CYS A 862 45.20 47.26 17.70
CA CYS A 862 45.56 47.13 19.11
C CYS A 862 46.77 46.20 19.37
N PHE A 863 46.97 45.17 18.54
CA PHE A 863 47.97 44.12 18.74
C PHE A 863 48.78 43.82 17.45
N PRO A 864 49.57 44.78 16.93
CA PRO A 864 50.29 44.62 15.67
C PRO A 864 51.34 43.49 15.72
N ASP A 865 51.91 43.22 16.90
CA ASP A 865 52.97 42.22 17.08
C ASP A 865 52.44 40.81 17.39
N ARG A 866 51.11 40.64 17.54
CA ARG A 866 50.49 39.36 17.86
C ARG A 866 49.96 38.68 16.58
N PRO A 867 50.37 37.43 16.26
CA PRO A 867 49.91 36.76 15.04
C PRO A 867 48.38 36.60 15.00
N LEU A 868 47.72 37.23 14.01
CA LEU A 868 46.28 37.12 13.78
C LEU A 868 45.98 36.19 12.59
N PHE A 869 45.30 35.08 12.87
CA PHE A 869 44.83 34.12 11.88
C PHE A 869 43.34 34.34 11.60
N VAL A 870 42.98 34.79 10.40
CA VAL A 870 41.58 35.06 10.01
C VAL A 870 41.05 33.97 9.09
N VAL A 871 39.98 33.27 9.50
CA VAL A 871 39.40 32.15 8.75
C VAL A 871 37.90 32.36 8.48
N THR A 872 37.49 32.22 7.22
CA THR A 872 36.07 32.25 6.83
C THR A 872 35.72 31.06 5.95
N GLY A 873 34.42 30.72 5.84
CA GLY A 873 33.96 29.49 5.17
C GLY A 873 34.34 29.32 3.69
N SER A 874 34.88 30.34 3.03
CA SER A 874 35.27 30.32 1.61
C SER A 874 36.78 30.26 1.34
N THR A 875 37.65 30.34 2.36
CA THR A 875 39.08 30.67 2.15
C THR A 875 40.10 29.55 2.40
N THR A 876 39.72 28.29 2.66
CA THR A 876 40.75 27.27 2.99
C THR A 876 40.41 25.84 2.55
N THR A 877 41.41 25.15 1.96
CA THR A 877 41.39 23.71 1.66
C THR A 877 41.70 22.88 2.92
N LEU A 878 41.46 21.57 2.92
CA LEU A 878 41.74 20.70 4.07
C LEU A 878 43.24 20.72 4.48
N ALA A 879 44.14 20.72 3.50
CA ALA A 879 45.59 20.85 3.70
C ALA A 879 45.98 22.21 4.33
N GLY A 880 45.35 23.30 3.89
CA GLY A 880 45.55 24.62 4.49
C GLY A 880 45.08 24.71 5.95
N ARG A 881 44.08 23.90 6.33
CA ARG A 881 43.58 23.84 7.72
C ARG A 881 44.48 23.01 8.65
N ARG A 882 45.11 21.94 8.15
CA ARG A 882 46.15 21.22 8.90
C ARG A 882 47.37 22.11 9.17
N LYS A 883 47.80 22.85 8.13
CA LYS A 883 48.85 23.87 8.27
C LYS A 883 48.47 24.92 9.30
N LEU A 884 47.21 25.41 9.28
CA LEU A 884 46.71 26.36 10.27
C LEU A 884 46.82 25.84 11.71
N LYS A 885 46.43 24.58 11.97
CA LYS A 885 46.54 23.99 13.32
C LYS A 885 47.99 24.03 13.80
N GLN A 886 48.92 23.59 12.96
CA GLN A 886 50.34 23.57 13.30
C GLN A 886 50.88 24.99 13.51
N THR A 887 50.65 25.91 12.57
CA THR A 887 51.15 27.29 12.68
C THR A 887 50.54 28.07 13.85
N LEU A 888 49.28 27.79 14.21
CA LEU A 888 48.65 28.39 15.38
C LEU A 888 49.28 27.85 16.67
N LYS A 889 49.51 26.54 16.75
CA LYS A 889 50.17 25.90 17.90
C LYS A 889 51.60 26.44 18.07
N ASP A 890 52.36 26.51 16.99
CA ASP A 890 53.75 26.98 16.98
C ASP A 890 53.86 28.47 17.32
N SER A 891 52.79 29.26 17.15
CA SER A 891 52.80 30.69 17.48
C SER A 891 52.90 30.98 18.97
N GLY A 892 52.47 30.06 19.84
CA GLY A 892 52.45 30.22 21.31
C GLY A 892 51.43 31.24 21.85
N ASN A 893 51.18 32.35 21.15
CA ASN A 893 50.27 33.42 21.59
C ASN A 893 49.32 33.93 20.49
N GLY A 894 49.12 33.18 19.40
CA GLY A 894 48.30 33.62 18.27
C GLY A 894 46.81 33.83 18.58
N ILE A 895 46.16 34.69 17.79
CA ILE A 895 44.71 34.91 17.82
C ILE A 895 44.08 34.26 16.60
N LEU A 896 43.15 33.33 16.80
CA LEU A 896 42.34 32.76 15.72
C LEU A 896 40.96 33.43 15.69
N LEU A 897 40.74 34.31 14.72
CA LEU A 897 39.45 34.93 14.45
C LEU A 897 38.74 34.21 13.31
N CYS A 898 37.56 33.67 13.58
CA CYS A 898 36.90 32.82 12.61
C CYS A 898 35.38 32.90 12.65
N THR A 899 34.72 32.53 11.53
CA THR A 899 33.28 32.31 11.59
C THR A 899 32.98 30.99 12.30
N GLN A 900 31.98 30.93 13.18
CA GLN A 900 31.63 29.74 13.95
C GLN A 900 31.40 28.50 13.06
N GLN A 901 30.96 28.71 11.81
CA GLN A 901 30.69 27.66 10.83
C GLN A 901 31.92 27.19 10.03
N CYS A 902 33.09 27.87 10.09
CA CYS A 902 34.18 27.62 9.14
C CYS A 902 35.18 26.52 9.54
N LEU A 903 35.30 26.17 10.82
CA LEU A 903 36.14 25.05 11.21
C LEU A 903 35.36 23.74 10.90
N PRO A 904 35.92 22.74 10.22
CA PRO A 904 35.22 21.46 10.03
C PRO A 904 35.16 20.67 11.35
N SER A 905 34.23 19.73 11.47
CA SER A 905 34.16 18.77 12.60
C SER A 905 35.40 17.89 12.77
N SER A 906 36.28 17.88 11.78
CA SER A 906 37.43 16.98 11.66
C SER A 906 38.76 17.59 12.09
N VAL A 907 38.81 18.89 12.40
CA VAL A 907 40.04 19.57 12.83
C VAL A 907 39.83 20.11 14.24
N ASN A 908 40.68 19.66 15.15
CA ASN A 908 40.59 19.94 16.59
C ASN A 908 41.74 20.83 17.03
N PHE A 909 41.46 21.71 17.98
CA PHE A 909 42.42 22.66 18.54
C PHE A 909 42.45 22.47 20.06
N GLU A 910 42.79 21.26 20.49
CA GLU A 910 42.79 20.82 21.88
C GLU A 910 43.76 21.61 22.79
N PHE A 911 44.71 22.34 22.22
CA PHE A 911 45.68 23.18 22.93
C PHE A 911 45.17 24.60 23.23
N VAL A 912 44.00 24.99 22.72
CA VAL A 912 43.41 26.31 22.98
C VAL A 912 42.62 26.26 24.29
N ASN A 913 42.89 27.20 25.21
CA ASN A 913 42.23 27.27 26.51
C ASN A 913 41.25 28.46 26.65
N LYS A 914 41.37 29.50 25.81
CA LYS A 914 40.55 30.72 25.87
C LYS A 914 39.69 30.86 24.60
N ILE A 915 38.37 30.83 24.76
CA ILE A 915 37.40 30.90 23.66
C ILE A 915 36.44 32.07 23.91
N LEU A 916 36.40 33.04 23.01
CA LEU A 916 35.51 34.20 23.05
C LEU A 916 34.39 34.05 22.01
N ILE A 917 33.14 34.22 22.44
CA ILE A 917 31.94 34.17 21.58
C ILE A 917 31.17 35.48 21.75
N PRO A 918 31.50 36.52 20.96
CA PRO A 918 30.83 37.82 21.05
C PRO A 918 29.53 37.92 20.23
N GLU A 919 29.22 36.89 19.43
CA GLU A 919 28.00 36.84 18.61
C GLU A 919 27.26 35.51 18.81
N LEU A 920 26.05 35.58 19.39
CA LEU A 920 25.27 34.38 19.70
C LEU A 920 24.60 33.74 18.47
N HIS A 921 24.32 32.44 18.59
CA HIS A 921 23.54 31.69 17.61
C HIS A 921 22.17 31.32 18.19
N TYR A 922 21.10 31.53 17.41
CA TYR A 922 19.74 31.09 17.76
C TYR A 922 19.59 29.56 18.02
N ASN A 923 20.63 28.78 17.74
CA ASN A 923 20.63 27.33 17.83
C ASN A 923 21.83 26.89 18.66
N ASN A 924 21.58 26.58 19.94
CA ASN A 924 22.58 26.10 20.87
C ASN A 924 23.43 24.95 20.33
N ALA A 925 22.84 24.01 19.59
CA ALA A 925 23.56 22.85 19.04
C ALA A 925 24.69 23.27 18.07
N ARG A 926 24.51 24.36 17.31
CA ARG A 926 25.54 24.88 16.40
C ARG A 926 26.61 25.69 17.13
N MET A 927 26.22 26.38 18.19
CA MET A 927 27.14 27.14 19.04
C MET A 927 28.03 26.19 19.85
N SER A 928 27.45 25.16 20.45
CA SER A 928 28.19 24.06 21.06
C SER A 928 29.12 23.36 20.09
N GLN A 929 28.67 23.06 18.85
CA GLN A 929 29.56 22.53 17.81
C GLN A 929 30.80 23.38 17.54
N PHE A 930 30.74 24.68 17.79
CA PHE A 930 31.90 25.55 17.65
C PHE A 930 32.87 25.37 18.82
N TYR A 931 32.43 25.63 20.06
CA TYR A 931 33.36 25.60 21.21
C TYR A 931 33.84 24.17 21.55
N MET A 932 33.07 23.13 21.20
CA MET A 932 33.46 21.71 21.34
C MET A 932 34.64 21.29 20.46
N ARG A 933 35.09 22.16 19.53
CA ARG A 933 36.32 21.91 18.76
C ARG A 933 37.59 22.11 19.58
N PHE A 934 37.48 22.82 20.69
CA PHE A 934 38.55 23.13 21.63
C PHE A 934 38.49 22.23 22.88
N VAL A 935 37.31 21.65 23.15
CA VAL A 935 37.07 20.73 24.28
C VAL A 935 37.06 19.29 23.79
N ARG A 936 38.13 18.52 24.04
CA ARG A 936 38.24 17.11 23.64
C ARG A 936 38.41 16.20 24.84
N PHE A 937 38.11 14.90 24.64
CA PHE A 937 38.31 13.86 25.66
C PHE A 937 39.77 13.78 26.13
N THR A 938 40.73 14.07 25.23
CA THR A 938 42.17 14.11 25.53
C THR A 938 42.62 15.43 26.17
N SER A 939 41.76 16.44 26.30
CA SER A 939 42.13 17.71 26.93
C SER A 939 42.31 17.54 28.44
N THR A 940 43.45 18.00 28.95
CA THR A 940 43.77 18.00 30.38
C THR A 940 43.49 19.35 31.05
N ASP A 941 43.66 20.43 30.30
CA ASP A 941 43.57 21.80 30.83
C ASP A 941 42.15 22.36 30.81
N TRP A 942 41.87 23.29 31.72
CA TRP A 942 40.61 24.03 31.78
C TRP A 942 40.36 24.84 30.51
N LYS A 943 39.14 24.73 29.99
CA LYS A 943 38.64 25.43 28.81
C LYS A 943 37.66 26.52 29.23
N ASP A 944 38.08 27.77 29.12
CA ASP A 944 37.27 28.93 29.46
C ASP A 944 36.54 29.46 28.21
N ILE A 945 35.22 29.41 28.24
CA ILE A 945 34.32 29.82 27.17
C ILE A 945 33.57 31.07 27.63
N TYR A 946 33.82 32.20 27.00
CA TYR A 946 33.23 33.48 27.36
C TYR A 946 32.15 33.88 26.36
N PHE A 947 30.90 33.99 26.82
CA PHE A 947 29.81 34.60 26.07
C PHE A 947 29.76 36.09 26.38
N ILE A 948 29.91 36.93 25.37
CA ILE A 948 29.93 38.39 25.53
C ILE A 948 28.64 38.96 24.97
N THR A 949 27.77 39.47 25.84
CA THR A 949 26.37 39.84 25.51
C THR A 949 26.04 41.25 25.97
N HIS A 950 25.22 41.97 25.22
CA HIS A 950 24.68 43.26 25.68
C HIS A 950 23.55 43.07 26.70
N ALA A 951 23.64 43.75 27.84
CA ALA A 951 22.54 43.85 28.79
C ALA A 951 21.32 44.55 28.14
N GLY A 952 20.11 44.10 28.47
CA GLY A 952 18.87 44.66 27.92
C GLY A 952 18.64 44.43 26.41
N SER A 953 19.46 43.60 25.75
CA SER A 953 19.34 43.30 24.31
C SER A 953 18.59 41.98 24.04
N ILE A 954 18.28 41.72 22.77
CA ILE A 954 17.72 40.44 22.29
C ILE A 954 18.62 39.23 22.56
N GLU A 955 19.91 39.46 22.85
CA GLU A 955 20.87 38.40 23.18
C GLU A 955 20.56 37.72 24.51
N SER A 956 20.01 38.45 25.48
CA SER A 956 19.55 37.92 26.77
C SER A 956 18.47 36.83 26.57
N ASN A 957 17.54 37.07 25.64
CA ASN A 957 16.48 36.12 25.31
C ASN A 957 17.01 34.86 24.61
N GLN A 958 18.06 35.00 23.78
CA GLN A 958 18.69 33.84 23.16
C GLN A 958 19.41 32.95 24.18
N MET A 959 19.94 33.53 25.25
CA MET A 959 20.55 32.77 26.34
C MET A 959 19.50 31.92 27.07
N GLN A 960 18.31 32.46 27.32
CA GLN A 960 17.23 31.68 27.93
C GLN A 960 16.77 30.50 27.06
N MET A 961 16.68 30.69 25.74
CA MET A 961 16.39 29.59 24.80
C MET A 961 17.47 28.49 24.81
N VAL A 962 18.72 28.84 25.11
CA VAL A 962 19.82 27.87 25.29
C VAL A 962 19.57 27.04 26.55
N LEU A 963 19.13 27.67 27.64
CA LEU A 963 18.85 27.04 28.93
C LEU A 963 17.58 26.17 28.92
N SER A 964 16.52 26.57 28.21
CA SER A 964 15.31 25.73 28.08
C SER A 964 15.60 24.37 27.40
N LYS A 965 16.66 24.28 26.58
CA LYS A 965 17.08 23.01 25.96
C LYS A 965 17.75 22.07 26.95
N GLU A 966 18.33 22.60 28.02
CA GLU A 966 18.93 21.78 29.07
C GLU A 966 17.86 21.05 29.87
N LYS A 967 16.72 21.71 30.14
CA LYS A 967 15.53 21.06 30.73
C LYS A 967 15.11 19.82 29.94
N LEU A 968 15.05 19.92 28.60
CA LEU A 968 14.73 18.76 27.75
C LEU A 968 15.77 17.64 27.86
N ASN A 969 17.07 17.97 27.97
CA ASN A 969 18.11 16.96 28.15
C ASN A 969 18.01 16.26 29.52
N LEU A 970 17.64 16.99 30.57
CA LEU A 970 17.40 16.44 31.90
C LEU A 970 16.16 15.53 31.91
N PHE A 971 15.08 15.95 31.25
CA PHE A 971 13.90 15.09 31.04
C PHE A 971 14.27 13.80 30.29
N MET A 972 15.11 13.89 29.25
CA MET A 972 15.62 12.72 28.51
C MET A 972 16.49 11.78 29.36
N LYS A 973 16.93 12.21 30.55
CA LYS A 973 17.60 11.38 31.56
C LYS A 973 16.63 10.82 32.61
N GLY A 974 15.34 11.14 32.51
CA GLY A 974 14.34 10.80 33.53
C GLY A 974 14.42 11.67 34.79
N GLN A 975 15.07 12.84 34.71
CA GLN A 975 15.14 13.82 35.79
C GLN A 975 14.10 14.91 35.52
N ASP A 976 13.22 15.15 36.49
CA ASP A 976 12.31 16.29 36.48
C ASP A 976 12.97 17.41 37.30
N VAL A 977 13.34 18.50 36.64
CA VAL A 977 14.12 19.59 37.24
C VAL A 977 13.40 20.90 36.95
N ASP A 978 13.26 21.71 37.99
CA ASP A 978 12.66 23.03 37.87
C ASP A 978 13.56 23.97 37.07
N LEU A 979 12.96 24.90 36.33
CA LEU A 979 13.71 25.86 35.52
C LEU A 979 14.61 26.74 36.38
N ASP A 980 14.18 27.02 37.61
CA ASP A 980 14.90 27.89 38.55
C ASP A 980 16.25 27.30 38.97
N GLU A 981 16.33 25.97 39.19
CA GLU A 981 17.60 25.29 39.52
C GLU A 981 18.59 25.29 38.33
N ILE A 982 18.05 25.28 37.09
CA ILE A 982 18.85 25.44 35.87
C ILE A 982 19.33 26.89 35.74
N TYR A 983 18.51 27.88 36.04
CA TYR A 983 18.90 29.29 35.96
C TYR A 983 20.00 29.65 36.98
N ASP A 984 19.93 29.13 38.20
CA ASP A 984 20.95 29.32 39.23
C ASP A 984 22.31 28.73 38.81
N ARG A 985 22.30 27.55 38.18
CA ARG A 985 23.52 26.90 37.67
C ARG A 985 24.24 27.71 36.58
N PHE A 986 23.49 28.55 35.85
CA PHE A 986 24.02 29.41 34.79
C PHE A 986 24.08 30.89 35.16
N GLY A 987 23.68 31.27 36.38
CA GLY A 987 23.74 32.63 36.91
C GLY A 987 22.84 33.63 36.17
N VAL A 988 21.61 33.24 35.80
CA VAL A 988 20.69 34.07 35.01
C VAL A 988 19.49 34.55 35.87
N ASP A 989 19.24 35.86 35.86
CA ASP A 989 18.13 36.49 36.59
C ASP A 989 16.78 36.37 35.82
N TYR A 990 15.70 36.04 36.54
CA TYR A 990 14.46 35.45 36.03
C TYR A 990 13.50 36.45 35.34
N ASP A 991 13.66 37.75 35.55
CA ASP A 991 12.59 38.75 35.35
C ASP A 991 12.42 39.29 33.89
N LEU A 992 13.01 38.66 32.88
CA LEU A 992 13.12 39.24 31.53
C LEU A 992 12.04 38.81 30.51
N MET A 993 11.24 37.77 30.77
CA MET A 993 10.23 37.26 29.81
C MET A 993 8.82 37.82 29.99
N SER A 994 8.47 38.32 31.18
CA SER A 994 7.20 38.99 31.44
C SER A 994 7.08 40.33 30.69
N LEU A 995 8.21 40.86 30.20
CA LEU A 995 8.34 42.29 29.87
C LEU A 995 8.38 42.65 28.38
N LEU A 996 8.47 41.73 27.39
CA LEU A 996 9.13 42.15 26.13
C LEU A 996 8.47 41.94 24.77
N MET A 997 7.41 41.15 24.56
CA MET A 997 6.78 41.06 23.23
C MET A 997 5.26 40.86 23.26
N SER A 998 4.49 41.90 22.93
CA SER A 998 3.05 41.86 22.67
C SER A 998 2.77 42.07 21.17
N ARG A 999 1.71 41.43 20.67
CA ARG A 999 1.20 41.69 19.32
C ARG A 999 0.11 42.75 19.44
N GLU A 1000 0.34 43.90 18.83
CA GLU A 1000 -0.62 44.99 18.79
C GLU A 1000 -1.14 45.18 17.37
N VAL A 1001 -2.23 45.92 17.26
CA VAL A 1001 -2.92 46.18 15.99
C VAL A 1001 -3.02 47.69 15.88
N ASP A 1002 -2.53 48.24 14.79
CA ASP A 1002 -2.70 49.67 14.51
C ASP A 1002 -4.17 49.98 14.16
N GLU A 1003 -4.47 51.28 14.05
CA GLU A 1003 -5.82 51.78 13.76
C GLU A 1003 -6.38 51.28 12.40
N ASP A 1004 -5.50 50.82 11.50
CA ASP A 1004 -5.83 50.28 10.17
C ASP A 1004 -6.01 48.75 10.17
N GLY A 1005 -5.94 48.09 11.34
CA GLY A 1005 -6.06 46.64 11.44
C GLY A 1005 -4.79 45.87 11.06
N LYS A 1006 -3.67 46.56 10.87
CA LYS A 1006 -2.36 45.98 10.57
C LYS A 1006 -1.67 45.61 11.87
N SER A 1007 -1.36 44.32 12.01
CA SER A 1007 -0.66 43.87 13.21
C SER A 1007 0.81 44.25 13.18
N TYR A 1008 1.28 44.93 14.23
CA TYR A 1008 2.69 45.20 14.50
C TYR A 1008 3.11 44.52 15.82
N ILE A 1009 4.41 44.49 16.06
CA ILE A 1009 4.98 43.88 17.27
C ILE A 1009 5.37 45.04 18.17
N ALA A 1010 4.74 45.10 19.34
CA ALA A 1010 5.16 45.99 20.41
C ALA A 1010 6.19 45.23 21.24
N TRP A 1011 7.38 45.81 21.36
CA TRP A 1011 8.36 45.37 22.34
C TRP A 1011 7.92 46.01 23.65
N GLY A 1012 7.66 45.21 24.69
CA GLY A 1012 7.34 45.80 25.99
C GLY A 1012 8.52 46.64 26.51
N GLU A 1013 8.28 47.53 27.47
CA GLU A 1013 9.25 48.56 27.89
C GLU A 1013 10.63 47.96 28.21
N GLN A 1014 11.55 48.01 27.24
CA GLN A 1014 12.97 47.77 27.47
C GLN A 1014 13.49 49.01 28.17
N LYS A 1015 13.65 48.95 29.50
CA LYS A 1015 14.50 49.90 30.23
C LYS A 1015 15.94 49.64 29.81
N ILE A 1016 16.34 50.29 28.72
CA ILE A 1016 17.73 50.43 28.31
C ILE A 1016 18.25 51.61 29.13
N GLU A 1017 18.76 51.34 30.33
CA GLU A 1017 19.49 52.34 31.13
C GLU A 1017 20.89 52.60 30.57
#